data_AF-A0A9D5UJA7-F1
#
_entry.id   AF-A0A9D5UJA7-F1
#
_cell.length_a   1.000
_cell.length_b   1.000
_cell.length_c   1.000
_cell.angle_alpha   90.00
_cell.angle_beta   90.00
_cell.angle_gamma   90.00
#
_symmetry.space_group_name_H-M   'P 1'
#
loop_
_entity.id
_entity.type
_entity.pdbx_description
1 polymer ?
#
loop_
_entity_poly.entity_id
_entity_poly.type
_entity_poly.pdbx_seq_one_letter_code
_entity_poly.pdbx_strand_id
1 'polypeptide(L)'
;MTNETDPGPGPDQHPPTRTHGEPAATGPSEETAPRGASPVLEEGTQEPAQSAQSAGSAPSAGSNPFAGIPVSDYVRDGVAALLLFVSLTMPWDLLGHRASDKIEVILVTVVSLLSLSLPYLARTGALPATWTVHTTRRARLVANAPYVLLAAVYIVLDLVNRDAGNGWGGVGSALSLGLAGALLAAQPRQAELGPVDQDRAVSRFWTLVLTVVAGVALVGALVAFVLTFTLGVPPLLVLGFLVLAAMTVALVGWPLWGVLRHDEAWRLVLVGLGVALVVLFVLNTSNQGVSIDSFALGRFGLLLVPAVAAVASSPALARTTATSSPVTTWVGVAVRALDLIVVVAAGTALIGVFTLAAGERGAILILSIVFGVLAAGVALVGRRSLARDAVAGRTLALGAAGVVALLGIVLLIVATNQAGASFGTPLLLLAYGLPLVVVFALTVPAEVRTHFAENRPTSLVGADTAPSAYVWQPPAPRPARPKPAQEPVAGPYGSGSYATGPDGYGPEAGEQEHEPAAAPSRPTPASSPVQQVRYAPSQQATQPVHHEETAQQSPHAVRETARPVDQYRTQVLPAQGNEPSRPVQPVVPERSGYAARPGYAAQSVGDTAVLPPYQDPQPAGFTAAQALDPSTPLEVLAQIVQEAPHLRPQVAANPSTYPALLEWLGNLGDPAVDAALRSRGR
;
A
#
# COMPACT_ATOMS: atom_id res chain seq x y z
N MET A 1 14.31 64.60 -15.83
CA MET A 1 14.34 64.60 -17.31
C MET A 1 13.34 63.54 -17.77
N THR A 2 12.01 63.74 -17.78
CA THR A 2 11.10 64.74 -18.41
C THR A 2 10.63 64.37 -19.83
N ASN A 3 9.31 64.50 -20.03
CA ASN A 3 8.44 64.32 -21.21
C ASN A 3 7.75 62.94 -21.25
N GLU A 4 6.45 62.76 -20.98
CA GLU A 4 5.28 63.68 -20.90
C GLU A 4 4.78 64.22 -22.26
N THR A 5 3.63 63.74 -22.73
CA THR A 5 2.39 64.55 -22.93
C THR A 5 1.17 63.70 -23.35
N ASP A 6 0.02 64.01 -22.72
CA ASP A 6 -1.36 63.64 -23.11
C ASP A 6 -1.98 64.77 -23.97
N PRO A 7 -3.16 64.61 -24.59
CA PRO A 7 -4.30 65.44 -24.10
C PRO A 7 -5.74 64.86 -24.26
N GLY A 8 -6.58 65.04 -23.23
CA GLY A 8 -8.04 65.29 -23.35
C GLY A 8 -8.40 66.80 -23.26
N PRO A 9 -9.62 67.25 -22.85
CA PRO A 9 -10.94 66.58 -22.80
C PRO A 9 -12.19 67.48 -23.16
N GLY A 10 -13.42 66.91 -23.15
CA GLY A 10 -14.72 67.59 -22.88
C GLY A 10 -15.56 68.14 -24.06
N PRO A 11 -16.84 68.59 -23.87
CA PRO A 11 -17.71 68.52 -22.68
C PRO A 11 -19.19 68.07 -22.91
N ASP A 12 -19.96 68.08 -21.82
CA ASP A 12 -21.42 67.93 -21.54
C ASP A 12 -22.50 68.22 -22.62
N GLN A 13 -23.65 67.49 -22.57
CA GLN A 13 -24.98 68.00 -22.09
C GLN A 13 -26.15 66.98 -22.25
N HIS A 14 -27.33 67.32 -21.70
CA HIS A 14 -28.43 66.41 -21.31
C HIS A 14 -29.69 66.51 -22.23
N PRO A 15 -30.81 65.76 -21.98
CA PRO A 15 -31.76 65.32 -23.03
C PRO A 15 -33.00 66.21 -23.22
N PRO A 16 -33.87 65.91 -24.21
CA PRO A 16 -35.26 66.38 -24.24
C PRO A 16 -36.27 65.34 -23.72
N THR A 17 -37.19 65.81 -22.90
CA THR A 17 -38.36 65.09 -22.38
C THR A 17 -39.63 65.48 -23.15
N ARG A 18 -40.68 64.63 -23.11
CA ARG A 18 -42.14 64.93 -23.17
C ARG A 18 -42.99 64.57 -24.41
N THR A 19 -44.02 63.77 -24.08
CA THR A 19 -45.48 63.89 -24.36
C THR A 19 -46.12 63.57 -25.71
N HIS A 20 -47.11 62.66 -25.60
CA HIS A 20 -48.46 62.60 -26.21
C HIS A 20 -48.65 62.60 -27.74
N GLY A 21 -49.41 61.61 -28.21
CA GLY A 21 -49.95 61.57 -29.58
C GLY A 21 -50.60 60.23 -29.99
N GLU A 22 -51.73 59.85 -29.37
CA GLU A 22 -52.79 59.08 -30.07
C GLU A 22 -53.71 60.10 -30.83
N PRO A 23 -54.66 59.72 -31.73
CA PRO A 23 -55.28 58.40 -31.96
C PRO A 23 -55.54 58.05 -33.46
N ALA A 24 -56.53 57.16 -33.69
CA ALA A 24 -57.28 56.83 -34.93
C ALA A 24 -56.72 55.66 -35.78
N ALA A 25 -57.37 54.49 -35.83
CA ALA A 25 -58.64 54.10 -36.54
C ALA A 25 -58.27 53.23 -37.78
N THR A 26 -58.98 52.19 -38.25
CA THR A 26 -60.40 51.77 -38.22
C THR A 26 -60.53 50.22 -38.23
N GLY A 27 -61.71 49.65 -37.96
CA GLY A 27 -61.98 48.19 -37.80
C GLY A 27 -62.20 47.38 -39.11
N PRO A 28 -63.14 46.40 -39.21
CA PRO A 28 -64.39 46.24 -38.41
C PRO A 28 -64.80 44.79 -37.99
N SER A 29 -65.90 44.68 -37.20
CA SER A 29 -66.93 43.59 -37.11
C SER A 29 -66.53 42.13 -36.76
N GLU A 30 -67.31 41.22 -36.14
CA GLU A 30 -68.57 41.15 -35.32
C GLU A 30 -68.71 39.67 -34.84
N GLU A 31 -69.53 39.20 -33.87
CA GLU A 31 -70.40 39.72 -32.78
C GLU A 31 -70.29 38.68 -31.62
N THR A 32 -70.68 38.87 -30.35
CA THR A 32 -72.06 38.71 -29.81
C THR A 32 -72.01 38.89 -28.27
N ALA A 33 -73.06 39.41 -27.61
CA ALA A 33 -73.21 39.43 -26.14
C ALA A 33 -74.53 38.75 -25.68
N PRO A 34 -74.76 38.47 -24.39
CA PRO A 34 -75.46 39.49 -23.58
C PRO A 34 -75.16 39.56 -22.05
N ARG A 35 -75.09 40.81 -21.56
CA ARG A 35 -75.58 41.41 -20.30
C ARG A 35 -75.88 40.57 -19.04
N GLY A 36 -75.37 41.06 -17.90
CA GLY A 36 -75.87 40.72 -16.55
C GLY A 36 -75.30 41.59 -15.41
N ALA A 37 -75.80 42.82 -15.29
CA ALA A 37 -76.05 43.65 -14.08
C ALA A 37 -74.99 43.82 -12.94
N SER A 38 -74.87 45.08 -12.48
CA SER A 38 -73.91 45.58 -11.46
C SER A 38 -74.57 45.77 -10.05
N PRO A 39 -74.00 46.55 -9.09
CA PRO A 39 -73.00 46.11 -8.10
C PRO A 39 -73.41 46.40 -6.62
N VAL A 40 -72.66 45.90 -5.62
CA VAL A 40 -72.84 46.28 -4.19
C VAL A 40 -71.49 46.30 -3.42
N LEU A 41 -71.14 47.48 -2.88
CA LEU A 41 -70.25 47.83 -1.72
C LEU A 41 -68.85 47.17 -1.64
N GLU A 42 -67.71 47.88 -1.75
CA GLU A 42 -67.14 48.96 -0.90
C GLU A 42 -66.71 48.56 0.52
N GLU A 43 -65.39 48.32 0.69
CA GLU A 43 -64.46 48.69 1.79
C GLU A 43 -63.23 47.73 1.73
N GLY A 44 -61.97 48.16 1.78
CA GLY A 44 -61.40 49.51 1.72
C GLY A 44 -59.87 49.47 1.53
N THR A 45 -59.32 50.56 0.98
CA THR A 45 -57.90 51.01 1.05
C THR A 45 -56.77 50.02 0.72
N GLN A 46 -56.23 50.13 -0.51
CA GLN A 46 -54.88 49.66 -0.83
C GLN A 46 -53.83 50.67 -0.33
N GLU A 47 -52.88 50.23 0.50
CA GLU A 47 -51.59 50.93 0.69
C GLU A 47 -50.48 50.29 -0.17
N PRO A 48 -49.48 51.07 -0.61
CA PRO A 48 -48.48 50.61 -1.56
C PRO A 48 -47.43 49.70 -0.90
N ALA A 49 -47.20 48.52 -1.48
CA ALA A 49 -46.19 47.58 -1.03
C ALA A 49 -44.75 48.12 -1.26
N GLN A 50 -44.24 48.86 -0.28
CA GLN A 50 -42.85 49.27 -0.23
C GLN A 50 -41.95 48.07 0.15
N SER A 51 -40.92 47.85 -0.67
CA SER A 51 -39.64 47.21 -0.31
C SER A 51 -39.68 46.10 0.75
N ALA A 52 -39.95 44.87 0.32
CA ALA A 52 -39.52 43.68 1.05
C ALA A 52 -37.99 43.54 0.97
N GLN A 53 -37.26 44.36 1.72
CA GLN A 53 -35.87 44.09 2.06
C GLN A 53 -35.78 42.71 2.68
N SER A 54 -34.73 41.95 2.35
CA SER A 54 -34.49 40.62 2.90
C SER A 54 -34.15 40.71 4.39
N ALA A 55 -35.17 40.86 5.24
CA ALA A 55 -35.04 40.88 6.68
C ALA A 55 -34.41 39.55 7.12
N GLY A 56 -33.17 39.63 7.62
CA GLY A 56 -32.41 38.47 8.04
C GLY A 56 -33.17 37.72 9.12
N SER A 57 -33.50 36.46 8.85
CA SER A 57 -34.11 35.57 9.83
C SER A 57 -33.15 35.45 11.02
N ALA A 58 -33.52 36.03 12.16
CA ALA A 58 -32.78 35.82 13.40
C ALA A 58 -32.70 34.30 13.66
N PRO A 59 -31.52 33.74 13.97
CA PRO A 59 -31.37 32.30 14.13
C PRO A 59 -32.23 31.83 15.30
N SER A 60 -33.14 30.89 15.03
CA SER A 60 -33.96 30.25 16.05
C SER A 60 -33.05 29.58 17.09
N ALA A 61 -33.15 30.01 18.34
CA ALA A 61 -32.39 29.43 19.45
C ALA A 61 -32.75 27.94 19.59
N GLY A 62 -31.86 27.07 19.12
CA GLY A 62 -32.09 25.62 19.04
C GLY A 62 -31.55 24.93 17.78
N SER A 63 -31.16 25.67 16.74
CA SER A 63 -30.52 25.05 15.55
C SER A 63 -29.15 24.45 15.89
N ASN A 64 -28.95 23.17 15.57
CA ASN A 64 -27.68 22.45 15.81
C ASN A 64 -26.48 23.19 15.16
N PRO A 65 -25.42 23.58 15.92
CA PRO A 65 -24.26 24.31 15.37
C PRO A 65 -23.43 23.51 14.34
N PHE A 66 -23.65 22.20 14.29
CA PHE A 66 -23.02 21.28 13.34
C PHE A 66 -23.88 20.98 12.11
N ALA A 67 -25.06 21.61 11.99
CA ALA A 67 -25.85 21.55 10.77
C ALA A 67 -25.04 22.05 9.56
N GLY A 68 -25.23 21.37 8.42
CA GLY A 68 -24.56 21.70 7.16
C GLY A 68 -23.08 21.31 7.07
N ILE A 69 -22.51 20.56 8.01
CA ILE A 69 -21.18 19.93 7.81
C ILE A 69 -21.35 18.65 6.97
N PRO A 70 -20.68 18.52 5.81
CA PRO A 70 -20.73 17.31 5.02
C PRO A 70 -19.91 16.19 5.68
N VAL A 71 -20.37 14.94 5.54
CA VAL A 71 -19.73 13.75 6.13
C VAL A 71 -18.24 13.63 5.74
N SER A 72 -17.88 14.08 4.54
CA SER A 72 -16.50 14.13 4.04
C SER A 72 -15.54 14.95 4.90
N ASP A 73 -16.02 15.98 5.61
CA ASP A 73 -15.18 16.81 6.48
C ASP A 73 -14.87 16.09 7.80
N TYR A 74 -15.88 15.47 8.41
CA TYR A 74 -15.68 14.59 9.59
C TYR A 74 -14.77 13.40 9.26
N VAL A 75 -14.95 12.76 8.10
CA VAL A 75 -14.09 11.65 7.67
C VAL A 75 -12.65 12.14 7.46
N ARG A 76 -12.44 13.34 6.89
CA ARG A 76 -11.09 13.90 6.75
C ARG A 76 -10.45 14.20 8.10
N ASP A 77 -11.19 14.75 9.07
CA ASP A 77 -10.67 15.00 10.42
C ASP A 77 -10.34 13.70 11.16
N GLY A 78 -11.22 12.69 11.09
CA GLY A 78 -11.00 11.38 11.66
C GLY A 78 -9.79 10.64 11.06
N VAL A 79 -9.62 10.70 9.73
CA VAL A 79 -8.45 10.12 9.05
C VAL A 79 -7.18 10.92 9.37
N ALA A 80 -7.23 12.25 9.45
CA ALA A 80 -6.08 13.05 9.88
C ALA A 80 -5.61 12.68 11.29
N ALA A 81 -6.54 12.56 12.24
CA ALA A 81 -6.25 12.11 13.60
C ALA A 81 -5.70 10.67 13.63
N LEU A 82 -6.31 9.76 12.89
CA LEU A 82 -5.85 8.36 12.79
C LEU A 82 -4.42 8.27 12.27
N LEU A 83 -4.09 8.98 11.18
CA LEU A 83 -2.75 9.00 10.62
C LEU A 83 -1.72 9.58 11.60
N LEU A 84 -2.08 10.66 12.31
CA LEU A 84 -1.23 11.25 13.35
C LEU A 84 -0.98 10.27 14.50
N PHE A 85 -2.00 9.61 15.04
CA PHE A 85 -1.83 8.62 16.12
C PHE A 85 -1.06 7.37 15.67
N VAL A 86 -1.39 6.82 14.49
CA VAL A 86 -0.71 5.64 13.92
C VAL A 86 0.75 5.96 13.59
N SER A 87 1.08 7.20 13.21
CA SER A 87 2.48 7.59 12.97
C SER A 87 3.35 7.44 14.23
N LEU A 88 2.80 7.66 15.43
CA LEU A 88 3.56 7.62 16.69
C LEU A 88 4.14 6.23 17.00
N THR A 89 3.52 5.15 16.52
CA THR A 89 3.97 3.77 16.78
C THR A 89 4.93 3.21 15.72
N MET A 90 5.15 3.96 14.63
CA MET A 90 5.95 3.53 13.48
C MET A 90 7.43 3.93 13.57
N PRO A 91 8.32 3.26 12.80
CA PRO A 91 9.72 3.66 12.67
C PRO A 91 9.84 5.05 12.04
N TRP A 92 10.72 5.86 12.61
CA TRP A 92 11.04 7.21 12.16
C TRP A 92 12.35 7.28 11.36
N ASP A 93 13.33 6.44 11.69
CA ASP A 93 14.68 6.43 11.10
C ASP A 93 15.26 5.00 10.98
N LEU A 94 16.40 4.86 10.29
CA LEU A 94 17.06 3.57 10.01
C LEU A 94 17.50 2.80 11.26
N LEU A 95 17.63 3.47 12.40
CA LEU A 95 18.04 2.86 13.66
C LEU A 95 16.85 2.26 14.42
N GLY A 96 15.63 2.42 13.91
CA GLY A 96 14.42 1.81 14.45
C GLY A 96 13.78 2.59 15.60
N HIS A 97 14.21 3.83 15.86
CA HIS A 97 13.49 4.72 16.78
C HIS A 97 12.08 4.94 16.26
N ARG A 98 11.11 5.00 17.17
CA ARG A 98 9.72 5.33 16.85
C ARG A 98 9.51 6.84 16.91
N ALA A 99 8.46 7.32 16.26
CA ALA A 99 8.01 8.70 16.45
C ALA A 99 7.65 9.05 17.90
N SER A 100 7.20 8.07 18.70
CA SER A 100 6.98 8.21 20.14
C SER A 100 8.25 8.52 20.94
N ASP A 101 9.43 8.25 20.39
CA ASP A 101 10.69 8.33 21.13
C ASP A 101 11.33 9.73 20.99
N LYS A 102 10.74 10.57 20.13
CA LYS A 102 11.21 11.91 19.76
C LYS A 102 10.24 12.97 20.25
N ILE A 103 10.64 13.73 21.28
CA ILE A 103 9.78 14.73 21.93
C ILE A 103 9.32 15.83 20.96
N GLU A 104 10.16 16.22 20.01
CA GLU A 104 9.84 17.21 18.99
C GLU A 104 8.72 16.71 18.05
N VAL A 105 8.71 15.40 17.73
CA VAL A 105 7.66 14.76 16.93
C VAL A 105 6.35 14.71 17.70
N ILE A 106 6.37 14.34 18.98
CA ILE A 106 5.18 14.35 19.85
C ILE A 106 4.58 15.76 19.91
N LEU A 107 5.40 16.79 20.16
CA LEU A 107 4.92 18.18 20.29
C LEU A 107 4.23 18.67 19.00
N VAL A 108 4.83 18.48 17.83
CA VAL A 108 4.17 18.89 16.57
C VAL A 108 2.94 18.03 16.24
N THR A 109 2.93 16.76 16.66
CA THR A 109 1.75 15.88 16.52
C THR A 109 0.58 16.38 17.37
N VAL A 110 0.82 16.76 18.62
CA VAL A 110 -0.20 17.33 19.52
C VAL A 110 -0.77 18.64 18.98
N VAL A 111 0.08 19.55 18.48
CA VAL A 111 -0.39 20.81 17.86
C VAL A 111 -1.24 20.52 16.61
N SER A 112 -0.83 19.55 15.79
CA SER A 112 -1.58 19.13 14.60
C SER A 112 -2.95 18.52 14.96
N LEU A 113 -3.02 17.67 15.98
CA LEU A 113 -4.26 17.10 16.53
C LEU A 113 -5.19 18.19 17.09
N LEU A 114 -4.65 19.11 17.90
CA LEU A 114 -5.43 20.24 18.45
C LEU A 114 -5.99 21.13 17.33
N SER A 115 -5.28 21.29 16.22
CA SER A 115 -5.74 22.09 15.07
C SER A 115 -7.04 21.57 14.45
N LEU A 116 -7.33 20.28 14.55
CA LEU A 116 -8.58 19.66 14.08
C LEU A 116 -9.81 20.15 14.85
N SER A 117 -9.65 20.57 16.11
CA SER A 117 -10.75 21.09 16.94
C SER A 117 -11.22 22.49 16.55
N LEU A 118 -10.34 23.30 15.91
CA LEU A 118 -10.59 24.71 15.62
C LEU A 118 -11.89 25.01 14.83
N PRO A 119 -12.25 24.31 13.74
CA PRO A 119 -13.51 24.57 13.04
C PRO A 119 -14.75 24.24 13.88
N TYR A 120 -14.65 23.30 14.83
CA TYR A 120 -15.75 22.96 15.74
C TYR A 120 -15.89 23.99 16.85
N LEU A 121 -14.78 24.43 17.46
CA LEU A 121 -14.75 25.52 18.46
C LEU A 121 -15.23 26.87 17.88
N ALA A 122 -14.92 27.15 16.62
CA ALA A 122 -15.44 28.32 15.92
C ALA A 122 -16.98 28.27 15.77
N ARG A 123 -17.54 27.08 15.49
CA ARG A 123 -18.99 26.87 15.32
C ARG A 123 -19.79 26.86 16.62
N THR A 124 -19.18 26.47 17.73
CA THR A 124 -19.83 26.54 19.06
C THR A 124 -19.77 27.93 19.69
N GLY A 125 -19.15 28.92 19.04
CA GLY A 125 -18.98 30.27 19.60
C GLY A 125 -17.95 30.35 20.73
N ALA A 126 -17.08 29.35 20.87
CA ALA A 126 -16.03 29.33 21.90
C ALA A 126 -14.82 30.22 21.56
N LEU A 127 -14.78 30.80 20.35
CA LEU A 127 -13.72 31.68 19.87
C LEU A 127 -14.24 33.14 19.77
N PRO A 128 -13.35 34.16 19.76
CA PRO A 128 -13.76 35.57 19.74
C PRO A 128 -14.66 35.92 18.54
N ALA A 129 -15.52 36.93 18.68
CA ALA A 129 -16.43 37.37 17.62
C ALA A 129 -15.74 37.84 16.31
N THR A 130 -14.45 38.16 16.36
CA THR A 130 -13.62 38.46 15.18
C THR A 130 -13.13 37.20 14.43
N TRP A 131 -13.42 36.01 14.95
CA TRP A 131 -12.99 34.74 14.36
C TRP A 131 -13.87 34.37 13.17
N THR A 132 -13.26 34.33 11.99
CA THR A 132 -13.93 34.03 10.72
C THR A 132 -13.46 32.70 10.15
N VAL A 133 -14.16 32.21 9.13
CA VAL A 133 -13.73 31.04 8.35
C VAL A 133 -12.31 31.22 7.79
N HIS A 134 -11.91 32.44 7.44
CA HIS A 134 -10.55 32.74 6.98
C HIS A 134 -9.50 32.65 8.11
N THR A 135 -9.83 33.06 9.34
CA THR A 135 -8.91 32.89 10.48
C THR A 135 -8.80 31.43 10.88
N THR A 136 -9.88 30.63 10.83
CA THR A 136 -9.79 29.17 11.04
C THR A 136 -8.86 28.51 10.03
N ARG A 137 -9.02 28.81 8.73
CA ARG A 137 -8.16 28.28 7.65
C ARG A 137 -6.68 28.66 7.86
N ARG A 138 -6.40 29.92 8.22
CA ARG A 138 -5.02 30.38 8.53
C ARG A 138 -4.45 29.74 9.79
N ALA A 139 -5.23 29.63 10.86
CA ALA A 139 -4.80 29.04 12.12
C ALA A 139 -4.41 27.57 11.95
N ARG A 140 -5.17 26.77 11.19
CA ARG A 140 -4.77 25.39 10.88
C ARG A 140 -3.51 25.30 10.02
N LEU A 141 -3.33 26.19 9.03
CA LEU A 141 -2.07 26.25 8.26
C LEU A 141 -0.87 26.53 9.16
N VAL A 142 -0.98 27.51 10.07
CA VAL A 142 0.09 27.86 11.02
C VAL A 142 0.36 26.74 12.02
N ALA A 143 -0.70 26.09 12.55
CA ALA A 143 -0.56 25.00 13.52
C ALA A 143 0.14 23.76 12.94
N ASN A 144 -0.05 23.46 11.65
CA ASN A 144 0.55 22.30 10.99
C ASN A 144 1.90 22.60 10.31
N ALA A 145 2.27 23.89 10.13
CA ALA A 145 3.55 24.28 9.55
C ALA A 145 4.78 23.72 10.31
N PRO A 146 4.82 23.67 11.66
CA PRO A 146 5.90 23.01 12.40
C PRO A 146 6.11 21.53 12.02
N TYR A 147 5.05 20.77 11.75
CA TYR A 147 5.17 19.37 11.33
C TYR A 147 5.82 19.27 9.95
N VAL A 148 5.38 20.11 9.00
CA VAL A 148 5.94 20.16 7.64
C VAL A 148 7.42 20.58 7.67
N LEU A 149 7.77 21.55 8.51
CA LEU A 149 9.16 21.98 8.71
C LEU A 149 10.02 20.87 9.34
N LEU A 150 9.51 20.18 10.36
CA LEU A 150 10.21 19.05 10.99
C LEU A 150 10.47 17.92 9.99
N ALA A 151 9.48 17.57 9.18
CA ALA A 151 9.61 16.58 8.13
C ALA A 151 10.66 17.00 7.08
N ALA A 152 10.65 18.27 6.66
CA ALA A 152 11.66 18.81 5.74
C ALA A 152 13.08 18.79 6.33
N VAL A 153 13.24 19.11 7.62
CA VAL A 153 14.54 19.02 8.32
C VAL A 153 15.06 17.59 8.34
N TYR A 154 14.24 16.59 8.70
CA TYR A 154 14.66 15.19 8.70
C TYR A 154 15.02 14.65 7.29
N ILE A 155 14.30 15.08 6.25
CA ILE A 155 14.64 14.75 4.84
C ILE A 155 16.00 15.38 4.43
N VAL A 156 16.27 16.62 4.85
CA VAL A 156 17.57 17.28 4.59
C VAL A 156 18.69 16.64 5.40
N LEU A 157 18.43 16.20 6.63
CA LEU A 157 19.41 15.47 7.45
C LEU A 157 19.80 14.14 6.80
N ASP A 158 18.84 13.33 6.32
CA ASP A 158 19.17 12.08 5.58
C ASP A 158 19.98 12.36 4.29
N LEU A 159 19.71 13.47 3.59
CA LEU A 159 20.45 13.86 2.39
C LEU A 159 21.91 14.26 2.67
N VAL A 160 22.14 14.98 3.77
CA VAL A 160 23.48 15.49 4.15
C VAL A 160 24.27 14.44 4.92
N ASN A 161 23.66 13.83 5.93
CA ASN A 161 24.26 12.89 6.87
C ASN A 161 24.02 11.44 6.43
N ARG A 162 24.53 11.09 5.26
CA ARG A 162 24.33 9.77 4.60
C ARG A 162 24.94 8.57 5.32
N ASP A 163 25.66 8.78 6.43
CA ASP A 163 26.24 7.72 7.24
C ASP A 163 25.24 7.18 8.28
N ALA A 164 24.84 5.92 8.16
CA ALA A 164 23.85 5.30 9.04
C ALA A 164 24.26 5.22 10.53
N GLY A 165 25.54 5.43 10.86
CA GLY A 165 26.09 5.28 12.21
C GLY A 165 25.93 6.49 13.15
N ASN A 166 25.35 7.61 12.70
CA ASN A 166 25.39 8.88 13.44
C ASN A 166 24.10 9.27 14.20
N GLY A 167 23.03 8.48 14.11
CA GLY A 167 21.75 8.79 14.77
C GLY A 167 20.65 9.37 13.88
N TRP A 168 20.97 9.81 12.65
CA TRP A 168 20.12 10.70 11.85
C TRP A 168 19.84 10.22 10.41
N GLY A 169 20.18 8.96 10.10
CA GLY A 169 20.01 8.38 8.77
C GLY A 169 18.60 7.84 8.50
N GLY A 170 18.09 8.15 7.30
CA GLY A 170 16.85 7.62 6.75
C GLY A 170 15.55 8.23 7.26
N VAL A 171 14.51 8.02 6.47
CA VAL A 171 13.17 8.55 6.68
C VAL A 171 12.18 7.39 6.73
N GLY A 172 11.61 7.14 7.92
CA GLY A 172 10.68 6.05 8.18
C GLY A 172 9.21 6.40 7.91
N SER A 173 8.38 5.37 7.83
CA SER A 173 6.95 5.46 7.50
C SER A 173 6.15 6.30 8.50
N ALA A 174 6.64 6.49 9.72
CA ALA A 174 6.08 7.44 10.67
C ALA A 174 6.03 8.86 10.10
N LEU A 175 7.13 9.35 9.51
CA LEU A 175 7.18 10.69 8.91
C LEU A 175 6.20 10.80 7.73
N SER A 176 6.03 9.73 6.94
CA SER A 176 5.04 9.67 5.85
C SER A 176 3.61 9.89 6.33
N LEU A 177 3.16 9.05 7.28
CA LEU A 177 1.79 9.07 7.78
C LEU A 177 1.53 10.33 8.61
N GLY A 178 2.50 10.74 9.42
CA GLY A 178 2.43 11.97 10.20
C GLY A 178 2.33 13.23 9.34
N LEU A 179 3.16 13.35 8.31
CA LEU A 179 3.09 14.45 7.33
C LEU A 179 1.77 14.42 6.55
N ALA A 180 1.29 13.25 6.15
CA ALA A 180 -0.02 13.10 5.51
C ALA A 180 -1.16 13.55 6.43
N GLY A 181 -1.15 13.16 7.72
CA GLY A 181 -2.11 13.58 8.73
C GLY A 181 -2.09 15.08 8.99
N ALA A 182 -0.92 15.68 9.15
CA ALA A 182 -0.74 17.13 9.30
C ALA A 182 -1.21 17.91 8.05
N LEU A 183 -0.95 17.39 6.84
CA LEU A 183 -1.44 18.00 5.61
C LEU A 183 -2.96 17.87 5.44
N LEU A 184 -3.60 16.79 5.91
CA LEU A 184 -5.07 16.70 5.97
C LEU A 184 -5.65 17.67 7.02
N ALA A 185 -5.01 17.84 8.16
CA ALA A 185 -5.41 18.80 9.20
C ALA A 185 -5.30 20.25 8.70
N ALA A 186 -4.22 20.58 7.98
CA ALA A 186 -3.98 21.89 7.38
C ALA A 186 -5.02 22.30 6.30
N GLN A 187 -5.69 21.34 5.66
CA GLN A 187 -6.58 21.60 4.53
C GLN A 187 -7.83 22.40 4.89
N PRO A 188 -8.38 23.20 3.95
CA PRO A 188 -9.72 23.75 4.06
C PRO A 188 -10.75 22.61 4.06
N ARG A 189 -11.82 22.78 4.81
CA ARG A 189 -12.97 21.86 4.82
C ARG A 189 -13.98 22.28 3.75
N GLN A 190 -14.81 21.37 3.24
CA GLN A 190 -15.84 21.70 2.25
C GLN A 190 -16.79 22.78 2.79
N ALA A 191 -17.22 22.66 4.05
CA ALA A 191 -18.07 23.66 4.71
C ALA A 191 -17.38 25.01 5.00
N GLU A 192 -16.12 25.20 4.61
CA GLU A 192 -15.38 26.46 4.75
C GLU A 192 -15.13 27.15 3.41
N LEU A 193 -15.35 26.49 2.27
CA LEU A 193 -15.10 27.06 0.96
C LEU A 193 -16.31 27.86 0.47
N GLY A 194 -16.05 29.11 0.05
CA GLY A 194 -17.03 29.95 -0.62
C GLY A 194 -17.09 29.67 -2.14
N PRO A 195 -17.82 30.54 -2.88
CA PRO A 195 -17.92 30.47 -4.33
C PRO A 195 -16.55 30.38 -5.01
N VAL A 196 -16.46 29.59 -6.08
CA VAL A 196 -15.20 29.26 -6.76
C VAL A 196 -14.42 30.52 -7.15
N ASP A 197 -15.13 31.55 -7.62
CA ASP A 197 -14.53 32.79 -8.11
C ASP A 197 -13.87 33.66 -7.03
N GLN A 198 -14.37 33.57 -5.80
CA GLN A 198 -13.85 34.30 -4.65
C GLN A 198 -12.68 33.55 -4.00
N ASP A 199 -12.77 32.22 -3.89
CA ASP A 199 -11.74 31.38 -3.26
C ASP A 199 -10.67 30.86 -4.26
N ARG A 200 -10.55 31.41 -5.49
CA ARG A 200 -9.56 30.96 -6.50
C ARG A 200 -8.12 30.92 -5.98
N ALA A 201 -7.73 31.90 -5.15
CA ALA A 201 -6.41 31.95 -4.52
C ALA A 201 -6.12 30.71 -3.66
N VAL A 202 -7.14 30.16 -2.99
CA VAL A 202 -7.02 28.94 -2.18
C VAL A 202 -6.77 27.71 -3.04
N SER A 203 -7.47 27.59 -4.18
CA SER A 203 -7.20 26.52 -5.15
C SER A 203 -5.79 26.60 -5.74
N ARG A 204 -5.34 27.80 -6.10
CA ARG A 204 -3.96 28.02 -6.58
C ARG A 204 -2.92 27.65 -5.51
N PHE A 205 -3.15 28.05 -4.26
CA PHE A 205 -2.28 27.68 -3.15
C PHE A 205 -2.19 26.16 -2.94
N TRP A 206 -3.31 25.44 -2.92
CA TRP A 206 -3.29 23.98 -2.75
C TRP A 206 -2.73 23.23 -3.98
N THR A 207 -2.86 23.80 -5.17
CA THR A 207 -2.16 23.30 -6.38
C THR A 207 -0.65 23.48 -6.24
N LEU A 208 -0.19 24.65 -5.76
CA LEU A 208 1.22 24.91 -5.48
C LEU A 208 1.77 23.92 -4.42
N VAL A 209 1.06 23.74 -3.30
CA VAL A 209 1.44 22.76 -2.27
C VAL A 209 1.55 21.35 -2.85
N LEU A 210 0.62 20.94 -3.73
CA LEU A 210 0.73 19.64 -4.42
C LEU A 210 2.00 19.55 -5.26
N THR A 211 2.28 20.56 -6.09
CA THR A 211 3.48 20.58 -6.95
C THR A 211 4.78 20.60 -6.15
N VAL A 212 4.81 21.26 -4.98
CA VAL A 212 6.00 21.31 -4.12
C VAL A 212 6.22 19.96 -3.44
N VAL A 213 5.21 19.37 -2.79
CA VAL A 213 5.38 18.09 -2.08
C VAL A 213 5.68 16.95 -3.07
N ALA A 214 5.00 16.93 -4.22
CA ALA A 214 5.32 15.97 -5.29
C ALA A 214 6.69 16.25 -5.91
N GLY A 215 7.07 17.51 -6.09
CA GLY A 215 8.38 17.93 -6.57
C GLY A 215 9.52 17.44 -5.67
N VAL A 216 9.38 17.53 -4.35
CA VAL A 216 10.35 16.99 -3.37
C VAL A 216 10.48 15.46 -3.52
N ALA A 217 9.37 14.74 -3.71
CA ALA A 217 9.42 13.29 -3.96
C ALA A 217 10.15 12.93 -5.26
N LEU A 218 9.88 13.66 -6.34
CA LEU A 218 10.46 13.44 -7.68
C LEU A 218 11.95 13.80 -7.74
N VAL A 219 12.31 14.99 -7.23
CA VAL A 219 13.71 15.44 -7.15
C VAL A 219 14.48 14.57 -6.18
N GLY A 220 13.89 14.18 -5.05
CA GLY A 220 14.50 13.26 -4.10
C GLY A 220 14.78 11.88 -4.71
N ALA A 221 13.86 11.32 -5.49
CA ALA A 221 14.09 10.07 -6.22
C ALA A 221 15.27 10.17 -7.21
N LEU A 222 15.37 11.28 -7.94
CA LEU A 222 16.48 11.55 -8.87
C LEU A 222 17.82 11.73 -8.12
N VAL A 223 17.83 12.48 -7.02
CA VAL A 223 19.02 12.70 -6.19
C VAL A 223 19.48 11.39 -5.56
N ALA A 224 18.57 10.58 -5.02
CA ALA A 224 18.88 9.26 -4.49
C ALA A 224 19.52 8.34 -5.56
N PHE A 225 18.97 8.34 -6.79
CA PHE A 225 19.60 7.65 -7.92
C PHE A 225 21.01 8.18 -8.22
N VAL A 226 21.21 9.49 -8.35
CA VAL A 226 22.54 10.09 -8.63
C VAL A 226 23.55 9.74 -7.54
N LEU A 227 23.12 9.64 -6.28
CA LEU A 227 23.99 9.24 -5.17
C LEU A 227 24.41 7.76 -5.23
N THR A 228 23.72 6.89 -5.97
CA THR A 228 24.14 5.47 -6.13
C THR A 228 25.51 5.32 -6.77
N PHE A 229 25.91 6.23 -7.65
CA PHE A 229 27.27 6.27 -8.22
C PHE A 229 28.35 6.49 -7.15
N THR A 230 28.01 7.01 -5.97
CA THR A 230 28.92 7.17 -4.83
C THR A 230 28.97 5.94 -3.91
N LEU A 231 28.08 4.96 -4.08
CA LEU A 231 27.98 3.76 -3.25
C LEU A 231 28.91 2.62 -3.69
N GLY A 232 29.66 2.79 -4.78
CA GLY A 232 30.56 1.76 -5.32
C GLY A 232 29.85 0.51 -5.88
N VAL A 233 28.54 0.58 -6.12
CA VAL A 233 27.74 -0.55 -6.63
C VAL A 233 28.08 -0.87 -8.10
N PRO A 234 27.99 -2.15 -8.53
CA PRO A 234 28.21 -2.55 -9.92
C PRO A 234 27.34 -1.78 -10.92
N PRO A 235 27.84 -1.42 -12.13
CA PRO A 235 27.09 -0.63 -13.10
C PRO A 235 25.73 -1.22 -13.52
N LEU A 236 25.59 -2.54 -13.53
CA LEU A 236 24.32 -3.21 -13.81
C LEU A 236 23.29 -3.00 -12.69
N LEU A 237 23.71 -2.94 -11.42
CA LEU A 237 22.80 -2.63 -10.31
C LEU A 237 22.40 -1.16 -10.29
N VAL A 238 23.26 -0.24 -10.77
CA VAL A 238 22.89 1.18 -10.99
C VAL A 238 21.69 1.30 -11.94
N LEU A 239 21.58 0.45 -12.97
CA LEU A 239 20.41 0.41 -13.85
C LEU A 239 19.13 -0.04 -13.10
N GLY A 240 19.26 -0.92 -12.10
CA GLY A 240 18.16 -1.27 -11.21
C GLY A 240 17.66 -0.07 -10.39
N PHE A 241 18.56 0.74 -9.84
CA PHE A 241 18.21 2.00 -9.16
C PHE A 241 17.61 3.05 -10.11
N LEU A 242 18.10 3.13 -11.36
CA LEU A 242 17.50 3.99 -12.39
C LEU A 242 16.03 3.60 -12.65
N VAL A 243 15.74 2.30 -12.77
CA VAL A 243 14.37 1.80 -12.93
C VAL A 243 13.53 2.13 -11.70
N LEU A 244 14.04 1.96 -10.48
CA LEU A 244 13.31 2.31 -9.26
C LEU A 244 12.97 3.80 -9.20
N ALA A 245 13.93 4.69 -9.52
CA ALA A 245 13.68 6.13 -9.60
C ALA A 245 12.68 6.49 -10.70
N ALA A 246 12.78 5.86 -11.89
CA ALA A 246 11.82 6.03 -12.98
C ALA A 246 10.40 5.55 -12.59
N MET A 247 10.28 4.48 -11.80
CA MET A 247 9.00 4.04 -11.24
C MET A 247 8.41 5.05 -10.27
N THR A 248 9.20 5.64 -9.37
CA THR A 248 8.75 6.73 -8.49
C THR A 248 8.29 7.95 -9.31
N VAL A 249 9.05 8.30 -10.37
CA VAL A 249 8.71 9.38 -11.29
C VAL A 249 7.39 9.12 -12.02
N ALA A 250 7.12 7.88 -12.45
CA ALA A 250 5.86 7.52 -13.07
C ALA A 250 4.69 7.47 -12.06
N LEU A 251 4.90 6.94 -10.85
CA LEU A 251 3.89 6.80 -9.80
C LEU A 251 3.46 8.16 -9.18
N VAL A 252 4.33 9.17 -9.19
CA VAL A 252 4.03 10.52 -8.66
C VAL A 252 3.83 11.54 -9.79
N GLY A 253 4.75 11.59 -10.75
CA GLY A 253 4.82 12.62 -11.78
C GLY A 253 3.72 12.49 -12.83
N TRP A 254 3.32 11.27 -13.21
CA TRP A 254 2.22 11.09 -14.17
C TRP A 254 0.86 11.49 -13.55
N PRO A 255 0.47 11.03 -12.34
CA PRO A 255 -0.72 11.56 -11.70
C PRO A 255 -0.66 13.07 -11.45
N LEU A 256 0.48 13.62 -11.02
CA LEU A 256 0.66 15.07 -10.85
C LEU A 256 0.38 15.83 -12.16
N TRP A 257 0.98 15.39 -13.26
CA TRP A 257 0.78 15.98 -14.58
C TRP A 257 -0.69 15.92 -15.04
N GLY A 258 -1.38 14.82 -14.75
CA GLY A 258 -2.81 14.69 -14.98
C GLY A 258 -3.63 15.70 -14.18
N VAL A 259 -3.38 15.83 -12.88
CA VAL A 259 -4.05 16.80 -12.01
C VAL A 259 -3.82 18.25 -12.49
N LEU A 260 -2.60 18.58 -12.91
CA LEU A 260 -2.26 19.90 -13.49
C LEU A 260 -2.94 20.16 -14.85
N ARG A 261 -3.40 19.11 -15.54
CA ARG A 261 -4.25 19.18 -16.73
C ARG A 261 -5.75 19.08 -16.43
N HIS A 262 -6.13 19.27 -15.17
CA HIS A 262 -7.51 19.22 -14.69
C HIS A 262 -8.19 17.83 -14.77
N ASP A 263 -7.42 16.75 -14.82
CA ASP A 263 -7.93 15.37 -14.89
C ASP A 263 -8.34 14.82 -13.51
N GLU A 264 -9.65 14.73 -13.28
CA GLU A 264 -10.26 14.16 -12.07
C GLU A 264 -9.77 12.75 -11.75
N ALA A 265 -9.62 11.90 -12.78
CA ALA A 265 -9.29 10.50 -12.60
C ALA A 265 -7.83 10.32 -12.18
N TRP A 266 -6.90 11.13 -12.68
CA TRP A 266 -5.53 11.14 -12.15
C TRP A 266 -5.46 11.61 -10.70
N ARG A 267 -6.29 12.58 -10.28
CA ARG A 267 -6.37 12.99 -8.86
C ARG A 267 -6.84 11.83 -7.98
N LEU A 268 -7.88 11.12 -8.39
CA LEU A 268 -8.43 9.99 -7.64
C LEU A 268 -7.49 8.76 -7.64
N VAL A 269 -6.74 8.50 -8.72
CA VAL A 269 -5.65 7.50 -8.72
C VAL A 269 -4.57 7.85 -7.71
N LEU A 270 -4.16 9.13 -7.63
CA LEU A 270 -3.15 9.59 -6.68
C LEU A 270 -3.62 9.42 -5.22
N VAL A 271 -4.89 9.74 -4.94
CA VAL A 271 -5.52 9.47 -3.64
C VAL A 271 -5.57 7.97 -3.33
N GLY A 272 -6.03 7.15 -4.28
CA GLY A 272 -6.11 5.69 -4.11
C GLY A 272 -4.75 5.02 -3.89
N LEU A 273 -3.72 5.47 -4.61
CA LEU A 273 -2.33 5.02 -4.43
C LEU A 273 -1.80 5.39 -3.04
N GLY A 274 -2.06 6.60 -2.56
CA GLY A 274 -1.68 7.01 -1.21
C GLY A 274 -2.39 6.20 -0.11
N VAL A 275 -3.69 5.95 -0.25
CA VAL A 275 -4.45 5.08 0.66
C VAL A 275 -3.90 3.65 0.67
N ALA A 276 -3.60 3.09 -0.51
CA ALA A 276 -2.97 1.79 -0.63
C ALA A 276 -1.61 1.77 0.09
N LEU A 277 -0.75 2.77 -0.12
CA LEU A 277 0.56 2.85 0.52
C LEU A 277 0.47 3.04 2.03
N VAL A 278 -0.47 3.82 2.56
CA VAL A 278 -0.74 3.90 4.01
C VAL A 278 -1.01 2.51 4.59
N VAL A 279 -1.94 1.75 4.00
CA VAL A 279 -2.29 0.40 4.47
C VAL A 279 -1.07 -0.53 4.38
N LEU A 280 -0.34 -0.49 3.27
CA LEU A 280 0.84 -1.33 3.06
C LEU A 280 1.97 -1.00 4.06
N PHE A 281 2.21 0.28 4.36
CA PHE A 281 3.21 0.70 5.35
C PHE A 281 2.82 0.26 6.77
N VAL A 282 1.53 0.37 7.15
CA VAL A 282 1.02 -0.16 8.43
C VAL A 282 1.29 -1.66 8.56
N LEU A 283 0.89 -2.44 7.55
CA LEU A 283 1.00 -3.89 7.58
C LEU A 283 2.44 -4.41 7.48
N ASN A 284 3.39 -3.61 7.03
CA ASN A 284 4.79 -4.00 6.79
C ASN A 284 5.79 -3.17 7.62
N THR A 285 5.35 -2.67 8.78
CA THR A 285 6.15 -1.80 9.68
C THR A 285 7.53 -2.37 10.01
N SER A 286 7.67 -3.69 10.14
CA SER A 286 8.93 -4.39 10.44
C SER A 286 9.82 -4.67 9.22
N ASN A 287 9.32 -4.55 7.99
CA ASN A 287 10.11 -4.76 6.79
C ASN A 287 10.75 -3.43 6.36
N GLN A 288 12.04 -3.28 6.68
CA GLN A 288 12.83 -2.10 6.32
C GLN A 288 12.85 -1.81 4.81
N GLY A 289 12.59 -2.79 3.94
CA GLY A 289 12.45 -2.59 2.48
C GLY A 289 11.18 -1.84 2.05
N VAL A 290 10.23 -1.67 2.97
CA VAL A 290 8.93 -1.00 2.75
C VAL A 290 8.74 0.19 3.69
N SER A 291 9.19 0.08 4.95
CA SER A 291 8.94 1.09 5.98
C SER A 291 9.96 2.24 6.01
N ILE A 292 11.07 2.18 5.25
CA ILE A 292 12.11 3.23 5.26
C ILE A 292 12.63 3.56 3.85
N ASP A 293 12.65 4.85 3.51
CA ASP A 293 13.39 5.41 2.36
C ASP A 293 14.67 6.12 2.88
N SER A 294 15.73 6.16 2.08
CA SER A 294 16.95 6.93 2.40
C SER A 294 17.81 7.22 1.18
N PHE A 295 18.36 8.43 1.10
CA PHE A 295 19.37 8.81 0.12
C PHE A 295 20.63 7.92 0.19
N ALA A 296 21.00 7.42 1.37
CA ALA A 296 22.10 6.48 1.56
C ALA A 296 21.81 5.09 0.97
N LEU A 297 20.54 4.70 0.89
CA LEU A 297 20.07 3.45 0.28
C LEU A 297 19.78 3.57 -1.22
N GLY A 298 20.06 4.73 -1.84
CA GLY A 298 19.79 4.97 -3.26
C GLY A 298 18.29 5.00 -3.62
N ARG A 299 17.39 5.08 -2.64
CA ARG A 299 15.93 5.05 -2.83
C ARG A 299 15.23 6.12 -2.01
N PHE A 300 14.40 6.93 -2.66
CA PHE A 300 13.60 7.95 -2.00
C PHE A 300 12.34 8.28 -2.81
N GLY A 301 11.32 8.79 -2.14
CA GLY A 301 10.19 9.52 -2.73
C GLY A 301 8.87 8.75 -2.74
N LEU A 302 8.89 7.40 -2.72
CA LEU A 302 7.66 6.61 -2.57
C LEU A 302 7.04 6.81 -1.20
N LEU A 303 7.87 7.00 -0.17
CA LEU A 303 7.43 7.28 1.18
C LEU A 303 6.73 8.65 1.31
N LEU A 304 6.88 9.58 0.37
CA LEU A 304 6.13 10.85 0.36
C LEU A 304 4.77 10.75 -0.35
N VAL A 305 4.44 9.63 -1.00
CA VAL A 305 3.18 9.49 -1.75
C VAL A 305 1.93 9.66 -0.87
N PRO A 306 1.84 9.13 0.37
CA PRO A 306 0.73 9.44 1.28
C PRO A 306 0.55 10.94 1.55
N ALA A 307 1.63 11.71 1.66
CA ALA A 307 1.58 13.16 1.85
C ALA A 307 1.10 13.89 0.57
N VAL A 308 1.58 13.47 -0.60
CA VAL A 308 1.09 13.96 -1.91
C VAL A 308 -0.40 13.64 -2.08
N ALA A 309 -0.83 12.42 -1.73
CA ALA A 309 -2.21 11.96 -1.80
C ALA A 309 -3.13 12.69 -0.82
N ALA A 310 -2.64 12.97 0.40
CA ALA A 310 -3.34 13.81 1.36
C ALA A 310 -3.68 15.16 0.73
N VAL A 311 -2.69 15.85 0.14
CA VAL A 311 -2.89 17.12 -0.57
C VAL A 311 -3.83 16.96 -1.77
N ALA A 312 -3.68 15.89 -2.56
CA ALA A 312 -4.54 15.58 -3.69
C ALA A 312 -6.02 15.37 -3.30
N SER A 313 -6.29 14.97 -2.05
CA SER A 313 -7.65 14.83 -1.51
C SER A 313 -8.33 16.15 -1.11
N SER A 314 -7.62 17.30 -1.19
CA SER A 314 -8.11 18.60 -0.75
C SER A 314 -9.38 19.05 -1.50
N PRO A 315 -10.43 19.55 -0.81
CA PRO A 315 -11.64 20.05 -1.46
C PRO A 315 -11.37 21.23 -2.40
N ALA A 316 -10.36 22.05 -2.06
CA ALA A 316 -9.96 23.19 -2.87
C ALA A 316 -9.33 22.76 -4.21
N LEU A 317 -8.75 21.56 -4.28
CA LEU A 317 -8.25 20.97 -5.51
C LEU A 317 -9.35 20.21 -6.25
N ALA A 318 -10.23 19.51 -5.53
CA ALA A 318 -11.31 18.72 -6.14
C ALA A 318 -12.20 19.54 -7.09
N ARG A 319 -12.60 20.75 -6.66
CA ARG A 319 -13.39 21.69 -7.49
C ARG A 319 -12.65 22.25 -8.72
N THR A 320 -11.36 21.94 -8.91
CA THR A 320 -10.59 22.38 -10.10
C THR A 320 -10.50 21.32 -11.19
N THR A 321 -10.89 20.07 -10.91
CA THR A 321 -10.77 18.94 -11.84
C THR A 321 -12.10 18.25 -12.13
N ALA A 322 -13.10 18.43 -11.25
CA ALA A 322 -14.42 17.81 -11.36
C ALA A 322 -15.24 18.38 -12.54
N THR A 323 -14.99 17.84 -13.72
CA THR A 323 -15.53 18.31 -15.02
C THR A 323 -16.29 17.23 -15.79
N SER A 324 -16.11 15.96 -15.44
CA SER A 324 -16.66 14.79 -16.13
C SER A 324 -17.74 14.10 -15.31
N SER A 325 -18.57 13.25 -15.94
CA SER A 325 -19.57 12.47 -15.21
C SER A 325 -18.90 11.50 -14.21
N PRO A 326 -19.55 11.14 -13.08
CA PRO A 326 -18.94 10.25 -12.09
C PRO A 326 -18.53 8.89 -12.67
N VAL A 327 -19.35 8.30 -13.53
CA VAL A 327 -19.06 7.00 -14.17
C VAL A 327 -17.82 7.07 -15.06
N THR A 328 -17.72 8.07 -15.93
CA THR A 328 -16.56 8.22 -16.83
C THR A 328 -15.28 8.51 -16.05
N THR A 329 -15.38 9.26 -14.96
CA THR A 329 -14.30 9.48 -13.99
C THR A 329 -13.81 8.16 -13.41
N TRP A 330 -14.69 7.33 -12.82
CA TRP A 330 -14.30 6.08 -12.17
C TRP A 330 -13.77 5.02 -13.13
N VAL A 331 -14.35 4.88 -14.33
CA VAL A 331 -13.77 4.06 -15.40
C VAL A 331 -12.38 4.59 -15.77
N GLY A 332 -12.23 5.91 -15.85
CA GLY A 332 -10.94 6.57 -16.06
C GLY A 332 -9.90 6.29 -14.97
N VAL A 333 -10.31 6.17 -13.70
CA VAL A 333 -9.45 5.77 -12.57
C VAL A 333 -8.94 4.36 -12.78
N ALA A 334 -9.80 3.41 -13.12
CA ALA A 334 -9.43 2.03 -13.37
C ALA A 334 -8.46 1.88 -14.57
N VAL A 335 -8.69 2.61 -15.68
CA VAL A 335 -7.77 2.63 -16.84
C VAL A 335 -6.38 3.15 -16.43
N ARG A 336 -6.32 4.25 -15.70
CA ARG A 336 -5.06 4.89 -15.26
C ARG A 336 -4.33 4.07 -14.20
N ALA A 337 -5.05 3.40 -13.30
CA ALA A 337 -4.48 2.45 -12.35
C ALA A 337 -3.89 1.20 -13.05
N LEU A 338 -4.52 0.71 -14.13
CA LEU A 338 -3.93 -0.33 -14.98
C LEU A 338 -2.68 0.16 -15.72
N ASP A 339 -2.64 1.42 -16.21
CA ASP A 339 -1.42 2.03 -16.77
C ASP A 339 -0.27 2.05 -15.72
N LEU A 340 -0.57 2.35 -14.44
CA LEU A 340 0.42 2.25 -13.36
C LEU A 340 0.84 0.80 -13.04
N ILE A 341 -0.07 -0.18 -13.14
CA ILE A 341 0.29 -1.61 -12.99
C ILE A 341 1.33 -2.02 -14.05
N VAL A 342 1.14 -1.59 -15.30
CA VAL A 342 2.09 -1.88 -16.39
C VAL A 342 3.48 -1.31 -16.06
N VAL A 343 3.55 -0.08 -15.56
CA VAL A 343 4.81 0.55 -15.12
C VAL A 343 5.48 -0.26 -14.01
N VAL A 344 4.74 -0.62 -12.95
CA VAL A 344 5.32 -1.32 -11.80
C VAL A 344 5.74 -2.75 -12.18
N ALA A 345 4.94 -3.46 -12.97
CA ALA A 345 5.22 -4.82 -13.41
C ALA A 345 6.43 -4.89 -14.37
N ALA A 346 6.50 -3.98 -15.35
CA ALA A 346 7.65 -3.88 -16.25
C ALA A 346 8.92 -3.45 -15.52
N GLY A 347 8.83 -2.50 -14.58
CA GLY A 347 9.96 -2.09 -13.75
C GLY A 347 10.48 -3.21 -12.85
N THR A 348 9.59 -3.97 -12.21
CA THR A 348 9.95 -5.17 -11.44
C THR A 348 10.66 -6.22 -12.31
N ALA A 349 10.19 -6.47 -13.53
CA ALA A 349 10.86 -7.37 -14.47
C ALA A 349 12.26 -6.86 -14.88
N LEU A 350 12.40 -5.58 -15.21
CA LEU A 350 13.69 -4.97 -15.59
C LEU A 350 14.71 -5.01 -14.45
N ILE A 351 14.29 -4.73 -13.21
CA ILE A 351 15.15 -4.90 -12.03
C ILE A 351 15.60 -6.36 -11.92
N GLY A 352 14.71 -7.33 -12.13
CA GLY A 352 15.05 -8.76 -12.17
C GLY A 352 16.07 -9.12 -13.26
N VAL A 353 15.95 -8.53 -14.47
CA VAL A 353 16.93 -8.71 -15.56
C VAL A 353 18.29 -8.14 -15.16
N PHE A 354 18.34 -6.92 -14.61
CA PHE A 354 19.61 -6.27 -14.28
C PHE A 354 20.34 -6.91 -13.09
N THR A 355 19.61 -7.39 -12.07
CA THR A 355 20.22 -8.15 -10.97
C THR A 355 20.74 -9.50 -11.45
N LEU A 356 19.95 -10.24 -12.24
CA LEU A 356 20.39 -11.51 -12.83
C LEU A 356 21.62 -11.34 -13.74
N ALA A 357 21.65 -10.26 -14.54
CA ALA A 357 22.80 -9.93 -15.39
C ALA A 357 24.04 -9.49 -14.59
N ALA A 358 23.86 -8.93 -13.38
CA ALA A 358 24.96 -8.60 -12.47
C ALA A 358 25.61 -9.83 -11.81
N GLY A 359 25.07 -11.03 -12.05
CA GLY A 359 25.58 -12.30 -11.53
C GLY A 359 24.80 -12.87 -10.34
N GLU A 360 23.83 -12.12 -9.81
CA GLU A 360 22.94 -12.61 -8.74
C GLU A 360 22.09 -13.78 -9.23
N ARG A 361 21.80 -14.74 -8.35
CA ARG A 361 21.02 -15.93 -8.69
C ARG A 361 19.95 -16.20 -7.64
N GLY A 362 18.74 -16.46 -8.09
CA GLY A 362 17.64 -16.88 -7.25
C GLY A 362 16.37 -17.11 -8.05
N ALA A 363 15.52 -18.05 -7.60
CA ALA A 363 14.24 -18.32 -8.24
C ALA A 363 13.36 -17.06 -8.30
N ILE A 364 13.45 -16.19 -7.29
CA ILE A 364 12.72 -14.91 -7.25
C ILE A 364 13.07 -13.98 -8.42
N LEU A 365 14.30 -13.99 -8.93
CA LEU A 365 14.71 -13.13 -10.05
C LEU A 365 14.11 -13.63 -11.37
N ILE A 366 14.14 -14.94 -11.60
CA ILE A 366 13.53 -15.56 -12.78
C ILE A 366 12.01 -15.35 -12.74
N LEU A 367 11.39 -15.55 -11.58
CA LEU A 367 9.95 -15.34 -11.39
C LEU A 367 9.57 -13.85 -11.53
N SER A 368 10.35 -12.90 -11.01
CA SER A 368 10.03 -11.47 -11.13
C SER A 368 10.09 -10.98 -12.58
N ILE A 369 11.01 -11.51 -13.39
CA ILE A 369 11.06 -11.30 -14.84
C ILE A 369 9.78 -11.86 -15.49
N VAL A 370 9.52 -13.16 -15.32
CA VAL A 370 8.41 -13.84 -16.02
C VAL A 370 7.05 -13.28 -15.58
N PHE A 371 6.81 -13.17 -14.27
CA PHE A 371 5.53 -12.70 -13.73
C PHE A 371 5.36 -11.19 -13.91
N GLY A 372 6.43 -10.39 -13.90
CA GLY A 372 6.36 -8.96 -14.24
C GLY A 372 5.97 -8.73 -15.70
N VAL A 373 6.56 -9.49 -16.65
CA VAL A 373 6.16 -9.42 -18.07
C VAL A 373 4.71 -9.90 -18.28
N LEU A 374 4.30 -11.00 -17.63
CA LEU A 374 2.92 -11.50 -17.71
C LEU A 374 1.92 -10.49 -17.12
N ALA A 375 2.20 -9.94 -15.94
CA ALA A 375 1.35 -8.93 -15.29
C ALA A 375 1.23 -7.66 -16.13
N ALA A 376 2.31 -7.18 -16.74
CA ALA A 376 2.28 -6.04 -17.66
C ALA A 376 1.42 -6.34 -18.91
N GLY A 377 1.58 -7.52 -19.52
CA GLY A 377 0.78 -7.95 -20.67
C GLY A 377 -0.72 -8.06 -20.36
N VAL A 378 -1.06 -8.69 -19.24
CA VAL A 378 -2.45 -8.83 -18.76
C VAL A 378 -3.07 -7.47 -18.42
N ALA A 379 -2.33 -6.60 -17.74
CA ALA A 379 -2.79 -5.24 -17.44
C ALA A 379 -3.04 -4.43 -18.71
N LEU A 380 -2.16 -4.51 -19.73
CA LEU A 380 -2.38 -3.89 -21.05
C LEU A 380 -3.65 -4.40 -21.75
N VAL A 381 -3.97 -5.69 -21.64
CA VAL A 381 -5.22 -6.25 -22.19
C VAL A 381 -6.45 -5.69 -21.47
N GLY A 382 -6.47 -5.73 -20.13
CA GLY A 382 -7.57 -5.16 -19.34
C GLY A 382 -7.76 -3.67 -19.61
N ARG A 383 -6.65 -2.92 -19.69
CA ARG A 383 -6.59 -1.48 -19.99
C ARG A 383 -7.14 -1.16 -21.37
N ARG A 384 -6.72 -1.89 -22.41
CA ARG A 384 -7.21 -1.71 -23.79
C ARG A 384 -8.68 -2.09 -23.93
N SER A 385 -9.14 -3.11 -23.19
CA SER A 385 -10.53 -3.54 -23.20
C SER A 385 -11.44 -2.45 -22.60
N LEU A 386 -11.14 -2.02 -21.36
CA LEU A 386 -11.91 -1.01 -20.63
C LEU A 386 -11.92 0.37 -21.30
N ALA A 387 -10.83 0.74 -21.97
CA ALA A 387 -10.73 1.99 -22.72
C ALA A 387 -11.46 1.98 -24.08
N ARG A 388 -11.84 0.81 -24.61
CA ARG A 388 -12.66 0.67 -25.83
C ARG A 388 -14.14 0.66 -25.50
N ASP A 389 -14.52 -0.15 -24.52
CA ASP A 389 -15.90 -0.29 -24.05
C ASP A 389 -15.88 -0.52 -22.53
N ALA A 390 -16.47 0.41 -21.78
CA ALA A 390 -16.51 0.35 -20.33
C ALA A 390 -17.37 -0.80 -19.80
N VAL A 391 -18.44 -1.16 -20.53
CA VAL A 391 -19.43 -2.17 -20.16
C VAL A 391 -18.90 -3.56 -20.49
N ALA A 392 -18.54 -3.81 -21.74
CA ALA A 392 -18.00 -5.09 -22.17
C ALA A 392 -16.61 -5.36 -21.57
N GLY A 393 -15.78 -4.31 -21.40
CA GLY A 393 -14.42 -4.44 -20.89
C GLY A 393 -14.30 -4.62 -19.37
N ARG A 394 -15.36 -4.38 -18.59
CA ARG A 394 -15.35 -4.46 -17.12
C ARG A 394 -14.89 -5.82 -16.59
N THR A 395 -15.41 -6.91 -17.15
CA THR A 395 -15.10 -8.28 -16.72
C THR A 395 -13.64 -8.62 -16.99
N LEU A 396 -13.13 -8.25 -18.16
CA LEU A 396 -11.72 -8.42 -18.52
C LEU A 396 -10.78 -7.56 -17.69
N ALA A 397 -11.17 -6.34 -17.32
CA ALA A 397 -10.39 -5.47 -16.44
C ALA A 397 -10.32 -6.00 -14.99
N LEU A 398 -11.43 -6.51 -14.45
CA LEU A 398 -11.46 -7.17 -13.13
C LEU A 398 -10.67 -8.49 -13.14
N GLY A 399 -10.81 -9.31 -14.19
CA GLY A 399 -10.00 -10.51 -14.38
C GLY A 399 -8.50 -10.20 -14.47
N ALA A 400 -8.14 -9.15 -15.22
CA ALA A 400 -6.75 -8.69 -15.31
C ALA A 400 -6.19 -8.24 -13.96
N ALA A 401 -6.95 -7.45 -13.18
CA ALA A 401 -6.56 -7.05 -11.83
C ALA A 401 -6.38 -8.27 -10.89
N GLY A 402 -7.28 -9.26 -10.96
CA GLY A 402 -7.19 -10.49 -10.19
C GLY A 402 -5.96 -11.34 -10.53
N VAL A 403 -5.63 -11.49 -11.82
CA VAL A 403 -4.42 -12.20 -12.27
C VAL A 403 -3.15 -11.47 -11.85
N VAL A 404 -3.10 -10.14 -11.99
CA VAL A 404 -1.97 -9.31 -11.51
C VAL A 404 -1.77 -9.47 -10.01
N ALA A 405 -2.85 -9.38 -9.22
CA ALA A 405 -2.79 -9.57 -7.77
C ALA A 405 -2.25 -10.96 -7.41
N LEU A 406 -2.75 -12.02 -8.07
CA LEU A 406 -2.28 -13.39 -7.85
C LEU A 406 -0.79 -13.54 -8.18
N LEU A 407 -0.32 -13.03 -9.32
CA LEU A 407 1.10 -13.05 -9.70
C LEU A 407 1.96 -12.28 -8.69
N GLY A 408 1.51 -11.10 -8.25
CA GLY A 408 2.18 -10.30 -7.22
C GLY A 408 2.24 -10.98 -5.86
N ILE A 409 1.17 -11.67 -5.45
CA ILE A 409 1.12 -12.46 -4.20
C ILE A 409 2.10 -13.63 -4.27
N VAL A 410 2.19 -14.35 -5.40
CA VAL A 410 3.18 -15.44 -5.53
C VAL A 410 4.61 -14.90 -5.50
N LEU A 411 4.90 -13.76 -6.15
CA LEU A 411 6.21 -13.09 -5.99
C LEU A 411 6.49 -12.71 -4.54
N LEU A 412 5.49 -12.18 -3.82
CA LEU A 412 5.62 -11.81 -2.41
C LEU A 412 5.93 -13.03 -1.54
N ILE A 413 5.21 -14.15 -1.71
CA ILE A 413 5.44 -15.40 -0.95
C ILE A 413 6.85 -15.95 -1.20
N VAL A 414 7.31 -15.96 -2.46
CA VAL A 414 8.66 -16.41 -2.79
C VAL A 414 9.72 -15.43 -2.27
N ALA A 415 9.42 -14.13 -2.24
CA ALA A 415 10.30 -13.15 -1.63
C ALA A 415 10.42 -13.37 -0.11
N THR A 416 9.30 -13.54 0.62
CA THR A 416 9.29 -13.74 2.08
C THR A 416 9.92 -15.05 2.55
N ASN A 417 9.95 -16.08 1.71
CA ASN A 417 10.50 -17.39 2.06
C ASN A 417 12.04 -17.50 1.94
N GLN A 418 12.74 -16.41 1.62
CA GLN A 418 14.20 -16.37 1.59
C GLN A 418 14.77 -15.95 2.96
N ALA A 419 15.89 -16.56 3.36
CA ALA A 419 16.54 -16.20 4.62
C ALA A 419 17.01 -14.73 4.58
N GLY A 420 16.61 -13.93 5.58
CA GLY A 420 16.90 -12.49 5.62
C GLY A 420 16.06 -11.64 4.64
N ALA A 421 14.94 -12.16 4.15
CA ALA A 421 14.11 -11.50 3.14
C ALA A 421 13.66 -10.06 3.51
N SER A 422 14.17 -9.10 2.76
CA SER A 422 13.62 -7.75 2.62
C SER A 422 13.12 -7.59 1.19
N PHE A 423 11.84 -7.24 1.03
CA PHE A 423 11.22 -6.99 -0.27
C PHE A 423 10.75 -5.55 -0.37
N GLY A 424 10.78 -4.98 -1.58
CA GLY A 424 10.41 -3.59 -1.81
C GLY A 424 8.91 -3.36 -2.03
N THR A 425 8.50 -2.11 -1.76
CA THR A 425 7.15 -1.56 -2.04
C THR A 425 6.55 -1.92 -3.41
N PRO A 426 7.31 -2.01 -4.54
CA PRO A 426 6.76 -2.44 -5.83
C PRO A 426 6.02 -3.79 -5.82
N LEU A 427 6.51 -4.79 -5.08
CA LEU A 427 5.83 -6.10 -5.01
C LEU A 427 4.47 -5.98 -4.32
N LEU A 428 4.39 -5.21 -3.24
CA LEU A 428 3.14 -4.95 -2.52
C LEU A 428 2.12 -4.16 -3.35
N LEU A 429 2.59 -3.22 -4.19
CA LEU A 429 1.74 -2.50 -5.13
C LEU A 429 1.15 -3.42 -6.22
N LEU A 430 1.88 -4.45 -6.65
CA LEU A 430 1.37 -5.46 -7.59
C LEU A 430 0.49 -6.52 -6.91
N ALA A 431 0.82 -6.94 -5.70
CA ALA A 431 0.06 -7.95 -4.95
C ALA A 431 -1.30 -7.42 -4.49
N TYR A 432 -1.34 -6.19 -3.98
CA TYR A 432 -2.52 -5.62 -3.33
C TYR A 432 -2.85 -4.22 -3.83
N GLY A 433 -1.88 -3.30 -3.80
CA GLY A 433 -2.14 -1.86 -3.87
C GLY A 433 -2.91 -1.40 -5.11
N LEU A 434 -2.31 -1.53 -6.29
CA LEU A 434 -2.93 -1.07 -7.54
C LEU A 434 -4.12 -1.95 -8.01
N PRO A 435 -4.08 -3.29 -7.90
CA PRO A 435 -5.26 -4.12 -8.22
C PRO A 435 -6.50 -3.75 -7.39
N LEU A 436 -6.34 -3.47 -6.10
CA LEU A 436 -7.47 -3.03 -5.25
C LEU A 436 -8.02 -1.68 -5.68
N VAL A 437 -7.19 -0.74 -6.18
CA VAL A 437 -7.69 0.53 -6.76
C VAL A 437 -8.54 0.28 -8.01
N VAL A 438 -8.11 -0.65 -8.90
CA VAL A 438 -8.90 -1.04 -10.09
C VAL A 438 -10.23 -1.69 -9.69
N VAL A 439 -10.19 -2.66 -8.76
CA VAL A 439 -11.40 -3.35 -8.27
C VAL A 439 -12.34 -2.36 -7.60
N PHE A 440 -11.84 -1.49 -6.72
CA PHE A 440 -12.63 -0.46 -6.04
C PHE A 440 -13.36 0.42 -7.06
N ALA A 441 -12.62 1.02 -8.01
CA ALA A 441 -13.18 1.94 -9.00
C ALA A 441 -14.27 1.31 -9.89
N LEU A 442 -14.22 0.00 -10.13
CA LEU A 442 -15.18 -0.74 -10.95
C LEU A 442 -16.31 -1.42 -10.17
N THR A 443 -16.33 -1.37 -8.84
CA THR A 443 -17.29 -2.12 -8.01
C THR A 443 -17.92 -1.38 -6.84
N VAL A 444 -17.25 -0.37 -6.25
CA VAL A 444 -17.71 0.27 -5.00
C VAL A 444 -18.55 1.54 -5.23
N PRO A 445 -18.19 2.49 -6.10
CA PRO A 445 -18.96 3.72 -6.30
C PRO A 445 -20.42 3.46 -6.68
N ALA A 446 -21.34 4.21 -6.09
CA ALA A 446 -22.78 3.98 -6.26
C ALA A 446 -23.21 4.14 -7.71
N GLU A 447 -22.69 5.16 -8.38
CA GLU A 447 -22.96 5.54 -9.78
C GLU A 447 -22.45 4.48 -10.76
N VAL A 448 -21.33 3.84 -10.42
CA VAL A 448 -20.75 2.73 -11.19
C VAL A 448 -21.58 1.46 -11.04
N ARG A 449 -22.10 1.20 -9.82
CA ARG A 449 -22.98 0.06 -9.56
C ARG A 449 -24.33 0.20 -10.26
N THR A 450 -24.94 1.39 -10.28
CA THR A 450 -26.21 1.61 -11.00
C THR A 450 -26.00 1.50 -12.51
N HIS A 451 -25.01 2.21 -13.07
CA HIS A 451 -24.72 2.16 -14.51
C HIS A 451 -24.47 0.72 -15.02
N PHE A 452 -23.63 -0.06 -14.34
CA PHE A 452 -23.40 -1.46 -14.74
C PHE A 452 -24.52 -2.44 -14.35
N ALA A 453 -25.53 -2.01 -13.59
CA ALA A 453 -26.76 -2.79 -13.39
C ALA A 453 -27.78 -2.54 -14.51
N GLU A 454 -27.90 -1.29 -14.96
CA GLU A 454 -28.76 -0.85 -16.07
C GLU A 454 -28.21 -1.33 -17.42
N ASN A 455 -26.90 -1.17 -17.65
CA ASN A 455 -26.24 -1.52 -18.91
C ASN A 455 -25.60 -2.91 -18.91
N ARG A 456 -26.18 -3.92 -18.25
CA ARG A 456 -25.64 -5.29 -18.34
C ARG A 456 -25.67 -5.76 -19.79
N PRO A 457 -24.57 -6.32 -20.34
CA PRO A 457 -24.60 -6.89 -21.68
C PRO A 457 -25.63 -8.01 -21.70
N THR A 458 -26.59 -7.93 -22.62
CA THR A 458 -27.60 -8.96 -22.81
C THR A 458 -26.88 -10.27 -23.11
N SER A 459 -27.09 -11.30 -22.29
CA SER A 459 -26.50 -12.62 -22.55
C SER A 459 -26.91 -13.08 -23.95
N LEU A 460 -25.92 -13.28 -24.83
CA LEU A 460 -26.13 -13.81 -26.20
C LEU A 460 -26.61 -15.28 -26.22
N VAL A 461 -26.84 -15.87 -25.05
CA VAL A 461 -27.58 -17.10 -24.85
C VAL A 461 -28.79 -16.76 -23.99
N GLY A 462 -29.99 -17.09 -24.47
CA GLY A 462 -31.25 -16.75 -23.79
C GLY A 462 -31.25 -17.22 -22.34
N ALA A 463 -31.66 -16.33 -21.43
CA ALA A 463 -31.59 -16.54 -19.99
C ALA A 463 -32.38 -17.77 -19.49
N ASP A 464 -33.30 -18.29 -20.31
CA ASP A 464 -34.13 -19.46 -20.01
C ASP A 464 -33.54 -20.80 -20.50
N THR A 465 -32.44 -20.80 -21.25
CA THR A 465 -31.92 -22.03 -21.91
C THR A 465 -30.42 -22.27 -21.84
N ALA A 466 -29.61 -21.33 -21.34
CA ALA A 466 -28.22 -21.61 -21.01
C ALA A 466 -28.15 -22.52 -19.76
N PRO A 467 -27.60 -23.75 -19.83
CA PRO A 467 -27.35 -24.54 -18.63
C PRO A 467 -26.21 -23.89 -17.85
N SER A 468 -26.57 -23.05 -16.88
CA SER A 468 -25.63 -22.53 -15.89
C SER A 468 -24.93 -23.71 -15.21
N ALA A 469 -23.62 -23.84 -15.39
CA ALA A 469 -22.82 -25.01 -15.00
C ALA A 469 -22.84 -25.35 -13.48
N TYR A 470 -23.50 -24.53 -12.66
CA TYR A 470 -23.63 -24.66 -11.21
C TYR A 470 -25.09 -24.69 -10.71
N VAL A 471 -26.10 -24.78 -11.58
CA VAL A 471 -27.46 -25.10 -11.12
C VAL A 471 -27.62 -26.61 -11.07
N TRP A 472 -27.75 -27.13 -9.86
CA TRP A 472 -28.08 -28.53 -9.61
C TRP A 472 -29.47 -28.83 -10.20
N GLN A 473 -29.52 -29.73 -11.18
CA GLN A 473 -30.77 -30.26 -11.72
C GLN A 473 -31.06 -31.63 -11.11
N PRO A 474 -32.32 -31.92 -10.72
CA PRO A 474 -32.69 -33.23 -10.23
C PRO A 474 -32.37 -34.33 -11.27
N PRO A 475 -31.92 -35.53 -10.86
CA PRO A 475 -31.70 -36.63 -11.79
C PRO A 475 -32.97 -36.96 -12.57
N ALA A 476 -32.88 -36.99 -13.89
CA ALA A 476 -34.03 -37.27 -14.75
C ALA A 476 -34.66 -38.64 -14.41
N PRO A 477 -35.99 -38.75 -14.27
CA PRO A 477 -36.65 -40.01 -13.97
C PRO A 477 -36.41 -41.02 -15.09
N ARG A 478 -36.04 -42.25 -14.73
CA ARG A 478 -35.75 -43.32 -15.70
C ARG A 478 -37.00 -43.63 -16.53
N PRO A 479 -36.90 -43.73 -17.87
CA PRO A 479 -38.05 -44.08 -18.70
C PRO A 479 -38.55 -45.49 -18.35
N ALA A 480 -39.87 -45.65 -18.27
CA ALA A 480 -40.50 -46.93 -17.98
C ALA A 480 -40.19 -47.95 -19.07
N ARG A 481 -39.79 -49.17 -18.68
CA ARG A 481 -39.49 -50.27 -19.61
C ARG A 481 -40.76 -50.64 -20.40
N PRO A 482 -40.74 -50.65 -21.75
CA PRO A 482 -41.88 -51.09 -22.55
C PRO A 482 -42.27 -52.55 -22.23
N LYS A 483 -43.58 -52.81 -22.23
CA LYS A 483 -44.15 -54.14 -22.02
C LYS A 483 -43.91 -54.99 -23.29
N PRO A 484 -43.46 -56.26 -23.20
CA PRO A 484 -43.26 -57.09 -24.39
C PRO A 484 -44.57 -57.28 -25.17
N ALA A 485 -44.50 -57.19 -26.50
CA ALA A 485 -45.60 -57.57 -27.38
C ALA A 485 -45.73 -59.10 -27.43
N GLN A 486 -46.95 -59.61 -27.56
CA GLN A 486 -47.22 -61.05 -27.66
C GLN A 486 -46.86 -61.57 -29.05
N GLU A 487 -46.16 -62.69 -29.12
CA GLU A 487 -45.79 -63.36 -30.37
C GLU A 487 -46.99 -64.02 -31.05
N PRO A 488 -47.06 -64.05 -32.40
CA PRO A 488 -48.00 -64.89 -33.13
C PRO A 488 -47.55 -66.35 -33.14
N VAL A 489 -48.47 -67.26 -32.81
CA VAL A 489 -48.24 -68.71 -32.83
C VAL A 489 -48.17 -69.23 -34.28
N ALA A 490 -47.18 -70.07 -34.59
CA ALA A 490 -47.10 -70.84 -35.84
C ALA A 490 -46.99 -72.35 -35.52
N GLY A 491 -47.67 -73.18 -36.34
CA GLY A 491 -47.84 -74.61 -36.10
C GLY A 491 -46.68 -75.52 -36.57
N PRO A 492 -46.78 -76.84 -36.33
CA PRO A 492 -45.65 -77.78 -36.42
C PRO A 492 -45.49 -78.50 -37.79
N TYR A 493 -44.39 -79.26 -37.88
CA TYR A 493 -43.92 -80.18 -38.94
C TYR A 493 -43.01 -79.61 -40.04
N GLY A 494 -41.86 -80.29 -40.28
CA GLY A 494 -40.98 -80.05 -41.43
C GLY A 494 -39.49 -80.33 -41.16
N SER A 495 -39.03 -81.57 -41.32
CA SER A 495 -37.61 -81.99 -41.14
C SER A 495 -36.83 -82.08 -42.47
N GLY A 496 -35.52 -81.77 -42.48
CA GLY A 496 -34.60 -82.37 -43.48
C GLY A 496 -33.34 -81.61 -43.91
N SER A 497 -32.17 -82.17 -43.56
CA SER A 497 -31.18 -82.71 -44.53
C SER A 497 -30.23 -81.83 -45.38
N TYR A 498 -28.96 -81.79 -44.93
CA TYR A 498 -27.67 -82.03 -45.64
C TYR A 498 -27.13 -81.13 -46.80
N ALA A 499 -25.95 -80.55 -46.51
CA ALA A 499 -24.65 -80.72 -47.23
C ALA A 499 -24.14 -79.78 -48.36
N THR A 500 -22.79 -79.70 -48.38
CA THR A 500 -21.83 -79.19 -49.39
C THR A 500 -21.60 -77.67 -49.58
N GLY A 501 -20.31 -77.27 -49.50
CA GLY A 501 -19.76 -76.01 -50.04
C GLY A 501 -19.13 -76.25 -51.43
N PRO A 502 -18.03 -75.57 -51.86
CA PRO A 502 -17.14 -74.70 -51.08
C PRO A 502 -16.77 -73.34 -51.75
N ASP A 503 -15.87 -72.60 -51.10
CA ASP A 503 -14.89 -71.61 -51.59
C ASP A 503 -15.26 -70.55 -52.66
N GLY A 504 -15.11 -69.27 -52.28
CA GLY A 504 -15.07 -68.12 -53.19
C GLY A 504 -14.40 -66.91 -52.51
N TYR A 505 -13.23 -66.51 -53.00
CA TYR A 505 -12.41 -65.43 -52.43
C TYR A 505 -13.00 -64.02 -52.69
N GLY A 506 -12.54 -63.03 -51.92
CA GLY A 506 -13.15 -61.70 -51.85
C GLY A 506 -12.92 -60.76 -53.05
N PRO A 507 -13.63 -59.61 -53.10
CA PRO A 507 -13.61 -58.65 -54.20
C PRO A 507 -12.69 -57.44 -53.94
N GLU A 508 -11.99 -56.95 -54.97
CA GLU A 508 -11.46 -55.58 -54.99
C GLU A 508 -11.52 -54.98 -56.42
N ALA A 509 -12.30 -53.92 -56.59
CA ALA A 509 -12.14 -52.92 -57.66
C ALA A 509 -13.03 -51.70 -57.39
N GLY A 510 -12.48 -50.49 -57.55
CA GLY A 510 -13.26 -49.27 -57.84
C GLY A 510 -13.55 -48.34 -56.66
N GLU A 511 -12.60 -47.44 -56.39
CA GLU A 511 -12.92 -46.13 -55.79
C GLU A 511 -13.70 -45.28 -56.79
N GLN A 512 -14.80 -44.62 -56.35
CA GLN A 512 -15.12 -43.25 -56.74
C GLN A 512 -16.22 -42.62 -55.85
N GLU A 513 -15.78 -41.65 -55.05
CA GLU A 513 -16.42 -40.39 -54.64
C GLU A 513 -17.96 -40.33 -54.43
N HIS A 514 -18.38 -40.01 -53.19
CA HIS A 514 -19.24 -38.83 -52.92
C HIS A 514 -19.27 -38.44 -51.42
N GLU A 515 -19.03 -37.15 -51.15
CA GLU A 515 -19.47 -36.41 -49.95
C GLU A 515 -20.99 -36.08 -50.04
N PRO A 516 -21.63 -35.36 -49.10
CA PRO A 516 -21.36 -35.18 -47.66
C PRO A 516 -22.64 -35.36 -46.78
N ALA A 517 -22.49 -35.56 -45.46
CA ALA A 517 -23.40 -35.02 -44.42
C ALA A 517 -22.93 -35.38 -43.00
N ALA A 518 -22.64 -34.39 -42.16
CA ALA A 518 -22.32 -34.60 -40.75
C ALA A 518 -23.52 -34.27 -39.83
N ALA A 519 -23.86 -35.20 -38.93
CA ALA A 519 -24.79 -35.02 -37.82
C ALA A 519 -24.24 -35.74 -36.56
N PRO A 520 -24.61 -35.34 -35.34
CA PRO A 520 -23.63 -35.28 -34.25
C PRO A 520 -23.50 -36.54 -33.36
N SER A 521 -22.27 -36.83 -32.96
CA SER A 521 -21.93 -37.91 -32.01
C SER A 521 -21.89 -37.40 -30.56
N ARG A 522 -22.56 -38.15 -29.67
CA ARG A 522 -22.65 -37.91 -28.22
C ARG A 522 -21.61 -38.76 -27.47
N PRO A 523 -20.78 -38.22 -26.57
CA PRO A 523 -19.83 -39.02 -25.81
C PRO A 523 -20.49 -39.72 -24.60
N THR A 524 -20.20 -41.00 -24.43
CA THR A 524 -20.49 -41.82 -23.23
C THR A 524 -19.26 -41.90 -22.31
N PRO A 525 -19.44 -42.02 -20.98
CA PRO A 525 -18.32 -42.04 -20.03
C PRO A 525 -17.73 -43.44 -19.85
N ALA A 526 -16.41 -43.53 -19.71
CA ALA A 526 -15.71 -44.75 -19.28
C ALA A 526 -14.87 -44.45 -18.02
N SER A 527 -15.14 -45.20 -16.95
CA SER A 527 -14.41 -45.17 -15.69
C SER A 527 -13.14 -46.03 -15.74
N SER A 528 -12.12 -45.69 -14.96
CA SER A 528 -10.90 -46.49 -14.73
C SER A 528 -10.46 -46.41 -13.27
N PRO A 529 -9.80 -47.45 -12.72
CA PRO A 529 -9.72 -47.66 -11.27
C PRO A 529 -8.55 -46.95 -10.58
N VAL A 530 -8.71 -46.77 -9.26
CA VAL A 530 -7.68 -46.24 -8.35
C VAL A 530 -6.65 -47.32 -8.02
N GLN A 531 -5.36 -47.04 -8.17
CA GLN A 531 -4.27 -47.94 -7.80
C GLN A 531 -3.49 -47.38 -6.60
N GLN A 532 -3.52 -48.10 -5.48
CA GLN A 532 -2.80 -47.73 -4.24
C GLN A 532 -1.31 -48.02 -4.37
N VAL A 533 -0.45 -47.04 -4.06
CA VAL A 533 1.00 -47.26 -3.93
C VAL A 533 1.35 -47.50 -2.46
N ARG A 534 1.93 -48.66 -2.17
CA ARG A 534 2.40 -49.09 -0.84
C ARG A 534 3.89 -48.80 -0.72
N TYR A 535 4.29 -48.03 0.30
CA TYR A 535 5.70 -47.84 0.65
C TYR A 535 6.28 -49.09 1.34
N ALA A 536 7.53 -49.43 1.01
CA ALA A 536 8.37 -50.37 1.73
C ALA A 536 9.84 -49.87 1.69
N PRO A 537 10.63 -50.02 2.78
CA PRO A 537 11.98 -49.49 2.85
C PRO A 537 13.03 -50.47 2.28
N SER A 538 14.15 -49.94 1.78
CA SER A 538 15.32 -50.72 1.37
C SER A 538 16.55 -50.34 2.21
N GLN A 539 17.27 -51.36 2.70
CA GLN A 539 18.49 -51.20 3.50
C GLN A 539 19.78 -51.21 2.63
N GLN A 540 20.91 -50.99 3.32
CA GLN A 540 22.25 -50.75 2.78
C GLN A 540 22.88 -51.96 2.06
N ALA A 541 23.85 -51.67 1.18
CA ALA A 541 24.98 -52.54 0.83
C ALA A 541 26.21 -51.67 0.51
N THR A 542 27.42 -52.22 0.60
CA THR A 542 28.66 -51.46 0.86
C THR A 542 29.85 -51.92 -0.01
N GLN A 543 30.89 -51.08 -0.12
CA GLN A 543 32.28 -51.40 -0.56
C GLN A 543 32.53 -51.61 -2.09
N PRO A 544 33.80 -51.73 -2.55
CA PRO A 544 34.88 -50.73 -2.43
C PRO A 544 35.70 -50.57 -3.75
N VAL A 545 36.61 -49.58 -3.83
CA VAL A 545 37.75 -49.60 -4.79
C VAL A 545 39.02 -49.04 -4.13
N HIS A 546 40.16 -49.69 -4.37
CA HIS A 546 41.49 -49.39 -3.82
C HIS A 546 42.56 -49.39 -4.94
N HIS A 547 43.67 -48.65 -4.73
CA HIS A 547 45.03 -48.87 -5.28
C HIS A 547 45.28 -48.62 -6.80
N GLU A 548 46.49 -48.43 -7.38
CA GLU A 548 47.88 -47.98 -7.01
C GLU A 548 48.73 -47.83 -8.31
N GLU A 549 49.99 -47.36 -8.41
CA GLU A 549 51.00 -46.68 -7.55
C GLU A 549 52.00 -45.93 -8.48
N THR A 550 52.64 -44.81 -8.06
CA THR A 550 54.08 -44.50 -8.29
C THR A 550 54.47 -43.17 -7.60
N ALA A 551 55.31 -43.04 -6.55
CA ALA A 551 56.44 -43.78 -5.96
C ALA A 551 57.84 -43.26 -6.36
N GLN A 552 58.47 -42.50 -5.45
CA GLN A 552 59.92 -42.24 -5.23
C GLN A 552 60.07 -41.14 -4.15
N GLN A 553 60.97 -41.18 -3.16
CA GLN A 553 61.83 -42.24 -2.62
C GLN A 553 62.30 -41.83 -1.20
N SER A 554 62.46 -42.77 -0.27
CA SER A 554 62.86 -42.59 1.15
C SER A 554 64.41 -42.50 1.33
N PRO A 555 65.07 -42.57 2.53
CA PRO A 555 64.58 -42.72 3.92
C PRO A 555 65.36 -42.01 5.10
N HIS A 556 64.84 -42.22 6.32
CA HIS A 556 65.51 -42.24 7.67
C HIS A 556 65.88 -40.94 8.44
N ALA A 557 65.15 -40.70 9.54
CA ALA A 557 65.68 -40.65 10.93
C ALA A 557 64.52 -40.80 11.94
N VAL A 558 64.81 -40.93 13.24
CA VAL A 558 63.92 -41.54 14.27
C VAL A 558 63.50 -40.56 15.38
N ARG A 559 62.31 -40.83 15.98
CA ARG A 559 61.78 -40.42 17.31
C ARG A 559 61.05 -39.07 17.50
N GLU A 560 59.73 -39.22 17.72
CA GLU A 560 59.04 -38.99 19.01
C GLU A 560 58.65 -37.55 19.48
N THR A 561 57.48 -37.50 20.14
CA THR A 561 56.83 -36.40 20.90
C THR A 561 56.36 -35.13 20.16
N ALA A 562 55.43 -34.40 20.81
CA ALA A 562 54.46 -33.53 20.14
C ALA A 562 54.36 -32.10 20.72
N ARG A 563 54.04 -31.13 19.84
CA ARG A 563 53.81 -29.67 20.09
C ARG A 563 55.07 -28.90 20.53
N PRO A 564 55.11 -27.54 20.47
CA PRO A 564 54.11 -26.57 19.99
C PRO A 564 54.67 -25.60 18.91
N VAL A 565 53.87 -24.62 18.44
CA VAL A 565 54.38 -23.33 17.95
C VAL A 565 53.42 -22.21 18.40
N ASP A 566 53.99 -21.11 18.88
CA ASP A 566 53.31 -19.87 19.24
C ASP A 566 54.08 -18.68 18.62
N GLN A 567 53.39 -17.56 18.40
CA GLN A 567 53.89 -16.21 18.08
C GLN A 567 54.77 -15.93 16.85
N TYR A 568 54.36 -14.89 16.11
CA TYR A 568 55.27 -13.88 15.52
C TYR A 568 54.83 -12.49 15.99
N ARG A 569 55.80 -11.60 16.28
CA ARG A 569 55.56 -10.25 16.82
C ARG A 569 56.44 -9.19 16.14
N THR A 570 55.78 -8.15 15.62
CA THR A 570 56.12 -6.70 15.54
C THR A 570 57.58 -6.22 15.37
N GLN A 571 57.80 -5.20 14.52
CA GLN A 571 58.53 -3.91 14.78
C GLN A 571 58.89 -3.19 13.43
N VAL A 572 59.21 -1.89 13.29
CA VAL A 572 58.93 -0.58 13.98
C VAL A 572 59.53 0.52 13.07
N LEU A 573 59.04 1.79 13.10
CA LEU A 573 59.85 3.02 12.90
C LEU A 573 59.07 4.27 13.42
N PRO A 574 59.62 5.51 13.50
CA PRO A 574 59.95 6.10 14.81
C PRO A 574 59.28 7.48 15.06
N ALA A 575 59.58 8.08 16.22
CA ALA A 575 59.05 9.37 16.65
C ALA A 575 59.88 10.59 16.17
N GLN A 576 59.21 11.74 16.01
CA GLN A 576 59.78 13.06 16.28
C GLN A 576 58.92 13.73 17.36
N GLY A 577 59.53 14.46 18.29
CA GLY A 577 58.87 14.98 19.48
C GLY A 577 58.75 16.50 19.53
N ASN A 578 57.94 16.96 20.49
CA ASN A 578 58.15 18.17 21.30
C ASN A 578 57.14 18.14 22.48
N GLU A 579 57.63 18.37 23.70
CA GLU A 579 56.81 18.57 24.92
C GLU A 579 56.30 20.04 25.01
N PRO A 580 55.49 20.50 26.02
CA PRO A 580 54.99 19.81 27.21
C PRO A 580 53.49 20.04 27.61
N SER A 581 53.03 19.19 28.54
CA SER A 581 52.05 19.40 29.65
C SER A 581 50.69 20.13 29.47
N ARG A 582 49.61 19.42 29.83
CA ARG A 582 48.46 19.91 30.66
C ARG A 582 47.57 18.74 31.13
N PRO A 583 47.04 18.74 32.38
CA PRO A 583 46.20 17.66 32.91
C PRO A 583 44.75 17.73 32.40
N VAL A 584 44.12 16.56 32.28
CA VAL A 584 42.70 16.41 31.88
C VAL A 584 41.78 16.75 33.04
N GLN A 585 40.80 17.63 32.79
CA GLN A 585 39.72 17.96 33.72
C GLN A 585 38.65 16.85 33.68
N PRO A 586 38.18 16.29 34.82
CA PRO A 586 37.09 15.31 34.81
C PRO A 586 35.75 15.99 34.47
N VAL A 587 35.00 15.38 33.55
CA VAL A 587 33.65 15.82 33.16
C VAL A 587 32.64 15.53 34.27
N VAL A 588 31.84 16.54 34.62
CA VAL A 588 30.70 16.42 35.54
C VAL A 588 29.47 15.98 34.74
N PRO A 589 28.81 14.86 35.06
CA PRO A 589 27.49 14.55 34.52
C PRO A 589 26.43 15.38 35.25
N GLU A 590 25.73 16.24 34.50
CA GLU A 590 24.69 17.12 35.04
C GLU A 590 23.39 16.34 35.32
N ARG A 591 22.71 16.70 36.41
CA ARG A 591 21.73 15.83 37.09
C ARG A 591 20.30 16.20 36.73
N SER A 592 19.63 15.41 35.90
CA SER A 592 18.19 15.55 35.64
C SER A 592 17.39 15.30 36.92
N GLY A 593 16.54 16.25 37.31
CA GLY A 593 15.79 16.21 38.56
C GLY A 593 14.43 15.54 38.43
N TYR A 594 14.15 14.56 39.30
CA TYR A 594 12.79 14.19 39.68
C TYR A 594 12.55 14.57 41.15
N ALA A 595 11.43 15.23 41.42
CA ALA A 595 11.05 15.63 42.76
C ALA A 595 10.50 14.44 43.55
N ALA A 596 11.03 14.21 44.75
CA ALA A 596 10.48 13.30 45.74
C ALA A 596 9.91 14.08 46.93
N ARG A 597 8.85 13.55 47.55
CA ARG A 597 8.14 14.16 48.69
C ARG A 597 9.03 14.30 49.94
N PRO A 598 8.77 15.29 50.82
CA PRO A 598 9.53 15.48 52.05
C PRO A 598 9.24 14.35 53.06
N GLY A 599 10.25 13.92 53.83
CA GLY A 599 9.96 13.06 54.99
C GLY A 599 11.05 12.14 55.55
N TYR A 600 12.28 12.10 55.04
CA TYR A 600 13.35 11.31 55.67
C TYR A 600 14.68 12.08 55.72
N ALA A 601 15.28 12.13 56.91
CA ALA A 601 16.55 12.83 57.17
C ALA A 601 17.75 11.97 56.75
N ALA A 602 18.83 12.63 56.32
CA ALA A 602 20.08 11.97 55.99
C ALA A 602 20.83 11.53 57.26
N GLN A 603 21.43 10.34 57.25
CA GLN A 603 22.27 9.86 58.35
C GLN A 603 23.59 9.30 57.81
N SER A 604 24.68 9.95 58.25
CA SER A 604 26.11 9.57 58.22
C SER A 604 26.60 8.49 57.25
N VAL A 605 27.49 8.90 56.33
CA VAL A 605 28.46 8.02 55.66
C VAL A 605 29.54 7.62 56.67
N GLY A 606 29.83 6.31 56.77
CA GLY A 606 30.95 5.82 57.58
C GLY A 606 30.86 4.33 57.91
N ASP A 607 31.24 3.47 56.95
CA ASP A 607 32.14 2.34 57.20
C ASP A 607 32.49 1.60 55.91
N THR A 608 33.76 1.19 55.78
CA THR A 608 34.28 0.52 54.57
C THR A 608 34.05 -0.99 54.68
N ALA A 609 32.83 -1.44 54.43
CA ALA A 609 32.50 -2.86 54.37
C ALA A 609 32.93 -3.45 53.02
N VAL A 610 33.80 -4.47 53.05
CA VAL A 610 34.17 -5.26 51.87
C VAL A 610 32.94 -6.05 51.40
N LEU A 611 32.43 -5.72 50.21
CA LEU A 611 31.32 -6.45 49.60
C LEU A 611 31.80 -7.80 49.03
N PRO A 612 31.00 -8.88 49.15
CA PRO A 612 31.21 -10.13 48.42
C PRO A 612 31.20 -9.91 46.89
N PRO A 613 31.70 -10.87 46.08
CA PRO A 613 31.63 -10.77 44.62
C PRO A 613 30.19 -10.54 44.15
N TYR A 614 30.06 -9.65 43.16
CA TYR A 614 28.79 -9.18 42.61
C TYR A 614 27.90 -10.35 42.18
N GLN A 615 26.78 -10.55 42.89
CA GLN A 615 25.69 -11.42 42.45
C GLN A 615 24.65 -10.53 41.75
N ASP A 616 24.34 -10.87 40.50
CA ASP A 616 23.35 -10.13 39.73
C ASP A 616 22.00 -10.06 40.45
N PRO A 617 21.28 -8.92 40.38
CA PRO A 617 19.96 -8.79 40.98
C PRO A 617 18.98 -9.75 40.30
N GLN A 618 18.62 -10.84 40.98
CA GLN A 618 17.63 -11.82 40.52
C GLN A 618 16.29 -11.13 40.20
N PRO A 619 15.83 -11.16 38.94
CA PRO A 619 14.44 -10.83 38.62
C PRO A 619 13.54 -11.95 39.18
N ALA A 620 12.42 -11.58 39.81
CA ALA A 620 11.45 -12.57 40.27
C ALA A 620 10.78 -13.24 39.06
N GLY A 621 11.21 -14.48 38.74
CA GLY A 621 10.69 -15.26 37.62
C GLY A 621 11.22 -16.70 37.62
N PHE A 622 12.50 -16.90 37.28
CA PHE A 622 13.14 -18.21 37.19
C PHE A 622 14.58 -18.17 37.69
N THR A 623 15.08 -19.28 38.24
CA THR A 623 16.45 -19.36 38.80
C THR A 623 17.37 -20.25 37.98
N ALA A 624 18.69 -20.01 38.05
CA ALA A 624 19.69 -20.86 37.41
C ALA A 624 19.68 -22.32 37.94
N ALA A 625 19.33 -22.52 39.21
CA ALA A 625 19.17 -23.85 39.79
C ALA A 625 18.00 -24.61 39.13
N GLN A 626 16.85 -23.97 38.96
CA GLN A 626 15.68 -24.52 38.28
C GLN A 626 15.95 -24.80 36.79
N ALA A 627 16.76 -23.97 36.13
CA ALA A 627 17.17 -24.19 34.74
C ALA A 627 18.09 -25.42 34.58
N LEU A 628 18.90 -25.76 35.60
CA LEU A 628 19.82 -26.91 35.60
C LEU A 628 19.21 -28.21 36.16
N ASP A 629 18.11 -28.13 36.91
CA ASP A 629 17.49 -29.27 37.59
C ASP A 629 16.93 -30.31 36.58
N PRO A 630 17.42 -31.57 36.59
CA PRO A 630 16.92 -32.63 35.71
C PRO A 630 15.43 -32.98 35.91
N SER A 631 14.83 -32.58 37.03
CA SER A 631 13.41 -32.81 37.35
C SER A 631 12.47 -31.68 36.90
N THR A 632 13.00 -30.56 36.38
CA THR A 632 12.19 -29.47 35.84
C THR A 632 11.38 -29.94 34.62
N PRO A 633 10.04 -29.71 34.59
CA PRO A 633 9.20 -30.10 33.45
C PRO A 633 9.66 -29.48 32.13
N LEU A 634 9.48 -30.22 31.03
CA LEU A 634 9.99 -29.83 29.70
C LEU A 634 9.35 -28.54 29.18
N GLU A 635 8.09 -28.31 29.54
CA GLU A 635 7.33 -27.09 29.26
C GLU A 635 7.94 -25.88 29.97
N VAL A 636 8.39 -26.06 31.23
CA VAL A 636 9.03 -25.02 32.04
C VAL A 636 10.42 -24.69 31.49
N LEU A 637 11.19 -25.67 31.01
CA LEU A 637 12.46 -25.41 30.31
C LEU A 637 12.26 -24.59 29.03
N ALA A 638 11.20 -24.86 28.26
CA ALA A 638 10.85 -24.07 27.08
C ALA A 638 10.40 -22.63 27.42
N GLN A 639 9.74 -22.45 28.57
CA GLN A 639 9.34 -21.13 29.08
C GLN A 639 10.53 -20.31 29.58
N ILE A 640 11.45 -20.93 30.36
CA ILE A 640 12.69 -20.30 30.85
C ILE A 640 13.50 -19.72 29.67
N VAL A 641 13.61 -20.45 28.56
CA VAL A 641 14.36 -20.02 27.37
C VAL A 641 13.74 -18.78 26.68
N GLN A 642 12.42 -18.58 26.81
CA GLN A 642 11.70 -17.43 26.26
C GLN A 642 11.74 -16.23 27.21
N GLU A 643 11.43 -16.44 28.49
CA GLU A 643 11.25 -15.37 29.48
C GLU A 643 12.55 -14.94 30.18
N ALA A 644 13.55 -15.83 30.26
CA ALA A 644 14.85 -15.56 30.88
C ALA A 644 16.02 -15.89 29.93
N PRO A 645 16.32 -15.03 28.92
CA PRO A 645 17.38 -15.26 27.94
C PRO A 645 18.77 -15.52 28.56
N HIS A 646 19.05 -14.93 29.72
CA HIS A 646 20.29 -15.11 30.48
C HIS A 646 20.46 -16.51 31.11
N LEU A 647 19.40 -17.34 31.13
CA LEU A 647 19.43 -18.73 31.61
C LEU A 647 19.55 -19.77 30.48
N ARG A 648 19.68 -19.34 29.22
CA ARG A 648 19.78 -20.26 28.07
C ARG A 648 21.00 -21.19 28.12
N PRO A 649 22.21 -20.77 28.54
CA PRO A 649 23.33 -21.69 28.72
C PRO A 649 23.06 -22.78 29.77
N GLN A 650 22.32 -22.44 30.83
CA GLN A 650 21.93 -23.35 31.90
C GLN A 650 20.91 -24.38 31.41
N VAL A 651 19.91 -23.97 30.60
CA VAL A 651 18.97 -24.92 29.96
C VAL A 651 19.69 -25.80 28.91
N ALA A 652 20.68 -25.28 28.18
CA ALA A 652 21.49 -26.09 27.27
C ALA A 652 22.29 -27.19 28.00
N ALA A 653 22.78 -26.88 29.21
CA ALA A 653 23.51 -27.81 30.06
C ALA A 653 22.62 -28.84 30.80
N ASN A 654 21.32 -28.58 30.96
CA ASN A 654 20.40 -29.47 31.68
C ASN A 654 20.19 -30.82 30.93
N PRO A 655 20.48 -31.98 31.56
CA PRO A 655 20.44 -33.29 30.89
C PRO A 655 19.04 -33.70 30.40
N SER A 656 17.97 -33.14 30.96
CA SER A 656 16.58 -33.44 30.58
C SER A 656 16.06 -32.59 29.42
N THR A 657 16.80 -31.57 28.98
CA THR A 657 16.41 -30.74 27.82
C THR A 657 16.31 -31.57 26.54
N TYR A 658 15.15 -31.48 25.87
CA TYR A 658 14.81 -32.31 24.72
C TYR A 658 15.48 -31.85 23.40
N PRO A 659 15.70 -32.74 22.41
CA PRO A 659 16.56 -32.46 21.26
C PRO A 659 16.18 -31.23 20.43
N ALA A 660 14.89 -31.00 20.17
CA ALA A 660 14.44 -29.85 19.37
C ALA A 660 14.71 -28.50 20.06
N LEU A 661 14.74 -28.45 21.40
CA LEU A 661 15.12 -27.23 22.13
C LEU A 661 16.64 -27.00 22.11
N LEU A 662 17.44 -28.07 22.08
CA LEU A 662 18.90 -27.98 21.90
C LEU A 662 19.28 -27.54 20.48
N GLU A 663 18.58 -28.03 19.46
CA GLU A 663 18.72 -27.58 18.07
C GLU A 663 18.37 -26.10 17.92
N TRP A 664 17.23 -25.67 18.50
CA TRP A 664 16.86 -24.25 18.55
C TRP A 664 17.89 -23.40 19.29
N LEU A 665 18.43 -23.88 20.43
CA LEU A 665 19.46 -23.19 21.19
C LEU A 665 20.78 -23.03 20.41
N GLY A 666 21.21 -24.07 19.67
CA GLY A 666 22.41 -24.01 18.82
C GLY A 666 22.27 -23.07 17.61
N ASN A 667 21.05 -22.85 17.13
CA ASN A 667 20.78 -21.92 16.02
C ASN A 667 20.78 -20.43 16.43
N LEU A 668 20.96 -20.10 17.72
CA LEU A 668 21.03 -18.71 18.21
C LEU A 668 22.40 -18.04 17.98
N GLY A 669 23.48 -18.81 17.84
CA GLY A 669 24.84 -18.27 17.74
C GLY A 669 25.36 -17.60 19.03
N ASP A 670 24.82 -17.98 20.19
CA ASP A 670 25.29 -17.50 21.49
C ASP A 670 26.53 -18.31 21.95
N PRO A 671 27.70 -17.67 22.15
CA PRO A 671 28.94 -18.39 22.46
C PRO A 671 28.92 -19.10 23.82
N ALA A 672 28.09 -18.66 24.77
CA ALA A 672 27.93 -19.32 26.07
C ALA A 672 27.02 -20.56 25.95
N VAL A 673 25.98 -20.49 25.10
CA VAL A 673 25.14 -21.66 24.76
C VAL A 673 25.95 -22.69 23.97
N ASP A 674 26.73 -22.27 22.98
CA ASP A 674 27.61 -23.15 22.20
C ASP A 674 28.67 -23.84 23.07
N ALA A 675 29.18 -23.15 24.10
CA ALA A 675 30.08 -23.75 25.08
C ALA A 675 29.39 -24.85 25.91
N ALA A 676 28.15 -24.62 26.35
CA ALA A 676 27.35 -25.60 27.08
C ALA A 676 26.92 -26.80 26.21
N LEU A 677 26.50 -26.59 24.96
CA LEU A 677 26.20 -27.67 24.03
C LEU A 677 27.44 -28.53 23.74
N ARG A 678 28.61 -27.90 23.59
CA ARG A 678 29.89 -28.59 23.36
C ARG A 678 30.39 -29.38 24.58
N SER A 679 30.03 -28.98 25.81
CA SER A 679 30.38 -29.75 27.02
C SER A 679 29.55 -31.03 27.19
N ARG A 680 28.37 -31.09 26.57
CA ARG A 680 27.42 -32.22 26.58
C ARG A 680 27.72 -33.29 25.52
N GLY A 681 28.56 -32.98 24.54
CA GLY A 681 29.01 -33.90 23.48
C GLY A 681 30.33 -34.63 23.80
N ARG A 682 30.73 -34.68 25.07
CA ARG A 682 31.87 -35.44 25.61
C ARG A 682 31.41 -36.36 26.72
#